data_AF-A0A9E8ZEG9-F1
#
_entry.id   AF-A0A9E8ZEG9-F1
#
_cell.length_a   1.000
_cell.length_b   1.000
_cell.length_c   1.000
_cell.angle_alpha   90.00
_cell.angle_beta   90.00
_cell.angle_gamma   90.00
#
_symmetry.space_group_name_H-M   'P 1'
#
loop_
_entity.id
_entity.type
_entity.pdbx_description
1 polymer ?
#
loop_
_entity_poly.entity_id
_entity_poly.type
_entity_poly.pdbx_seq_one_letter_code
_entity_poly.pdbx_strand_id
1 'polypeptide(L)'
;MASIDEIILRAANPFDPVTFKTGNFWQEDDSNGEYQTVESIHQEAIEQITQMLDTVAGDHRTRAVLLKGDVGSGKSYVLSRLKHLLNSKAFFVYIDPFKDSEHIWRHTLRRTVDSLMYSPEGQAESQLILWLKSLSVFREHSLLKNILGERRLFVNNFRATYPVGIHQAKEFFSVLHGLTQPELYSIACNWLQGEDLDDEDLRTLGIRKSIDSETFAQGILSNFGRISTSTYPIVLCFDQVESKLMPDGTADLQPVFQVNTIFHTERLKNFLIIISVVKNTWEENRKRIQVSDRDRIEKEVLLNRINLDQAEAIWASRLYPLHIQADPKPANPIFPLSRQELEQKVPGGKTTPRAVLAAGQRLFLKYKSQIVGHEIPLPDTTASFKLLWAKEFRKTKEKVTRVRHFSSLELTTMLREVVAVLNAEKIQPKFLPSPTYSSYSFSYHLPDQSEKVGVVWAEEPSLNSFYNIMHACQKANERGLCQRLYLLRAEPIGGNRNRGHQLCNQIFNGCPHVRLKPDLHSIHYLATYDRLVNSAKAQELVLSGKAINLTDLEELVRESEVLHECLLLQQLGVVPRKKVEPDPTNFSLEEAKEFLLNFVKIHHVIAQKTVTCTVHNQFSDLNDRQIQTVIHRLCQDKKIRILDENAPEDEKIICLISRSA
;
A
#
# COMPACT_ATOMS: atom_id res chain seq x y z
N MET A 1 -16.20 -25.02 31.09
CA MET A 1 -16.13 -23.89 30.13
C MET A 1 -15.11 -22.92 30.70
N ALA A 2 -14.33 -22.25 29.84
CA ALA A 2 -13.20 -21.46 30.29
C ALA A 2 -13.66 -20.15 30.95
N SER A 3 -12.99 -19.77 32.03
CA SER A 3 -13.21 -18.45 32.65
C SER A 3 -12.69 -17.33 31.74
N ILE A 4 -13.17 -16.11 31.93
CA ILE A 4 -12.67 -14.96 31.16
C ILE A 4 -11.16 -14.73 31.37
N ASP A 5 -10.65 -14.99 32.58
CA ASP A 5 -9.22 -14.83 32.89
C ASP A 5 -8.36 -15.83 32.11
N GLU A 6 -8.82 -17.09 32.01
CA GLU A 6 -8.18 -18.12 31.19
C GLU A 6 -8.17 -17.73 29.70
N ILE A 7 -9.29 -17.20 29.19
CA ILE A 7 -9.39 -16.77 27.79
C ILE A 7 -8.47 -15.58 27.52
N ILE A 8 -8.49 -14.56 28.38
CA ILE A 8 -7.60 -13.39 28.26
C ILE A 8 -6.14 -13.84 28.28
N LEU A 9 -5.77 -14.72 29.20
CA LEU A 9 -4.41 -15.24 29.31
C LEU A 9 -3.95 -15.96 28.04
N ARG A 10 -4.85 -16.74 27.44
CA ARG A 10 -4.63 -17.52 26.20
C ARG A 10 -4.63 -16.65 24.93
N ALA A 11 -5.32 -15.52 24.92
CA ALA A 11 -5.52 -14.70 23.72
C ALA A 11 -4.31 -13.82 23.34
N ALA A 12 -4.18 -13.50 22.05
CA ALA A 12 -3.36 -12.38 21.60
C ALA A 12 -3.96 -11.04 22.10
N ASN A 13 -3.17 -9.99 22.17
CA ASN A 13 -3.68 -8.68 22.57
C ASN A 13 -4.60 -8.11 21.46
N PRO A 14 -5.90 -7.89 21.72
CA PRO A 14 -6.85 -7.47 20.68
C PRO A 14 -6.66 -6.01 20.23
N PHE A 15 -5.75 -5.28 20.87
CA PHE A 15 -5.41 -3.90 20.55
C PHE A 15 -4.04 -3.75 19.85
N ASP A 16 -3.39 -4.86 19.47
CA ASP A 16 -2.06 -4.83 18.87
C ASP A 16 -2.10 -4.18 17.46
N PRO A 17 -1.35 -3.08 17.21
CA PRO A 17 -1.32 -2.44 15.90
C PRO A 17 -0.72 -3.31 14.78
N VAL A 18 0.07 -4.33 15.12
CA VAL A 18 0.57 -5.32 14.14
C VAL A 18 -0.61 -6.15 13.60
N THR A 19 -1.59 -6.45 14.46
CA THR A 19 -2.81 -7.15 14.05
C THR A 19 -3.78 -6.22 13.32
N PHE A 20 -3.87 -4.95 13.70
CA PHE A 20 -4.83 -3.99 13.16
C PHE A 20 -4.16 -2.72 12.59
N LYS A 21 -4.10 -2.65 11.25
CA LYS A 21 -3.68 -1.43 10.53
C LYS A 21 -4.69 -1.11 9.44
N THR A 22 -5.29 0.08 9.54
CA THR A 22 -6.07 0.71 8.46
C THR A 22 -5.14 1.52 7.57
N GLY A 23 -5.31 1.43 6.25
CA GLY A 23 -4.53 2.06 5.19
C GLY A 23 -5.31 2.00 3.87
N ASN A 24 -4.70 1.48 2.81
CA ASN A 24 -5.38 1.30 1.52
C ASN A 24 -6.50 0.26 1.65
N PHE A 25 -7.75 0.69 1.51
CA PHE A 25 -8.94 -0.15 1.68
C PHE A 25 -9.10 -1.26 0.61
N TRP A 26 -8.33 -1.24 -0.48
CA TRP A 26 -8.22 -2.37 -1.43
C TRP A 26 -7.18 -3.41 -0.99
N GLN A 27 -6.33 -3.06 -0.03
CA GLN A 27 -5.20 -3.88 0.39
C GLN A 27 -5.30 -4.37 1.83
N GLU A 28 -6.36 -4.04 2.53
CA GLU A 28 -6.68 -4.61 3.82
C GLU A 28 -7.37 -5.97 3.64
N ASP A 29 -7.03 -6.93 4.48
CA ASP A 29 -7.68 -8.24 4.46
C ASP A 29 -9.03 -8.11 5.18
N ASP A 30 -10.12 -8.46 4.50
CA ASP A 30 -11.50 -8.47 5.04
C ASP A 30 -11.67 -9.41 6.25
N SER A 31 -10.63 -10.17 6.62
CA SER A 31 -10.50 -10.87 7.91
C SER A 31 -10.64 -9.95 9.14
N ASN A 32 -10.67 -8.62 8.96
CA ASN A 32 -11.12 -7.67 9.99
C ASN A 32 -12.62 -7.79 10.35
N GLY A 33 -13.39 -8.62 9.64
CA GLY A 33 -14.81 -8.92 9.92
C GLY A 33 -15.10 -9.52 11.31
N GLU A 34 -14.07 -9.87 12.09
CA GLU A 34 -14.22 -10.27 13.50
C GLU A 34 -14.64 -9.10 14.41
N TYR A 35 -14.36 -7.85 14.03
CA TYR A 35 -14.63 -6.67 14.87
C TYR A 35 -15.76 -5.84 14.30
N GLN A 36 -16.75 -5.54 15.15
CA GLN A 36 -17.89 -4.74 14.76
C GLN A 36 -17.48 -3.27 14.52
N THR A 37 -17.93 -2.72 13.39
CA THR A 37 -17.83 -1.28 13.12
C THR A 37 -18.54 -0.50 14.22
N VAL A 38 -17.85 0.49 14.79
CA VAL A 38 -18.45 1.39 15.79
C VAL A 38 -19.12 2.54 15.04
N GLU A 39 -20.41 2.38 14.73
CA GLU A 39 -21.18 3.28 13.86
C GLU A 39 -21.14 4.74 14.32
N SER A 40 -21.16 4.97 15.64
CA SER A 40 -21.17 6.31 16.22
C SER A 40 -19.92 7.15 15.94
N ILE A 41 -18.79 6.54 15.56
CA ILE A 41 -17.54 7.26 15.30
C ILE A 41 -17.63 7.97 13.94
N HIS A 42 -17.43 9.29 13.92
CA HIS A 42 -17.41 10.11 12.70
C HIS A 42 -18.69 10.02 11.85
N GLN A 43 -19.82 9.66 12.44
CA GLN A 43 -21.09 9.51 11.74
C GLN A 43 -21.48 10.80 10.96
N GLU A 44 -21.29 11.97 11.58
CA GLU A 44 -21.54 13.26 10.94
C GLU A 44 -20.68 13.48 9.68
N ALA A 45 -19.43 13.00 9.68
CA ALA A 45 -18.54 13.09 8.52
C ALA A 45 -18.99 12.15 7.39
N ILE A 46 -19.40 10.93 7.74
CA ILE A 46 -19.96 9.95 6.80
C ILE A 46 -21.23 10.53 6.13
N GLU A 47 -22.13 11.12 6.93
CA GLU A 47 -23.37 11.74 6.43
C GLU A 47 -23.09 12.91 5.48
N GLN A 48 -22.17 13.80 5.86
CA GLN A 48 -21.79 14.94 5.00
C GLN A 48 -21.19 14.49 3.66
N ILE A 49 -20.34 13.47 3.67
CA ILE A 49 -19.73 12.95 2.44
C ILE A 49 -20.76 12.17 1.60
N THR A 50 -21.66 11.42 2.24
CA THR A 50 -22.76 10.71 1.56
C THR A 50 -23.70 11.69 0.87
N GLN A 51 -24.09 12.77 1.55
CA GLN A 51 -24.92 13.83 0.97
C GLN A 51 -24.22 14.49 -0.23
N MET A 52 -22.90 14.69 -0.14
CA MET A 52 -22.12 15.21 -1.25
C MET A 52 -22.15 14.27 -2.46
N LEU A 53 -21.97 12.97 -2.22
CA LEU A 53 -22.05 11.94 -3.25
C LEU A 53 -23.44 11.90 -3.91
N ASP A 54 -24.51 11.93 -3.12
CA ASP A 54 -25.88 11.95 -3.64
C ASP A 54 -26.12 13.21 -4.50
N THR A 55 -25.53 14.35 -4.13
CA THR A 55 -25.59 15.58 -4.93
C THR A 55 -24.85 15.42 -6.26
N VAL A 56 -23.64 14.81 -6.25
CA VAL A 56 -22.89 14.49 -7.46
C VAL A 56 -23.67 13.52 -8.35
N ALA A 57 -24.29 12.49 -7.77
CA ALA A 57 -25.12 11.54 -8.52
C ALA A 57 -26.35 12.21 -9.16
N GLY A 58 -26.90 13.24 -8.51
CA GLY A 58 -28.09 13.96 -8.99
C GLY A 58 -27.82 14.95 -10.13
N ASP A 59 -26.73 15.72 -10.07
CA ASP A 59 -26.45 16.77 -11.07
C ASP A 59 -25.19 16.53 -11.92
N HIS A 60 -24.48 15.44 -11.66
CA HIS A 60 -23.24 15.01 -12.30
C HIS A 60 -22.10 16.04 -12.25
N ARG A 61 -22.16 17.05 -11.39
CA ARG A 61 -21.07 18.03 -11.24
C ARG A 61 -20.01 17.46 -10.31
N THR A 62 -18.76 17.55 -10.74
CA THR A 62 -17.62 17.20 -9.88
C THR A 62 -17.59 18.10 -8.66
N ARG A 63 -17.30 17.50 -7.50
CA ARG A 63 -17.14 18.19 -6.22
C ARG A 63 -15.97 17.60 -5.45
N ALA A 64 -15.37 18.42 -4.59
CA ALA A 64 -14.24 18.10 -3.76
C ALA A 64 -14.56 18.31 -2.27
N VAL A 65 -14.12 17.34 -1.47
CA VAL A 65 -14.19 17.36 -0.01
C VAL A 65 -12.78 17.32 0.54
N LEU A 66 -12.45 18.29 1.40
CA LEU A 66 -11.23 18.27 2.19
C LEU A 66 -11.52 17.60 3.54
N LEU A 67 -11.05 16.36 3.71
CA LEU A 67 -11.18 15.58 4.94
C LEU A 67 -9.98 15.87 5.86
N LYS A 68 -10.22 16.63 6.93
CA LYS A 68 -9.18 17.03 7.90
C LYS A 68 -9.35 16.27 9.20
N GLY A 69 -8.25 15.91 9.85
CA GLY A 69 -8.30 15.35 11.20
C GLY A 69 -6.94 15.35 11.87
N ASP A 70 -6.93 15.26 13.20
CA ASP A 70 -5.69 15.05 13.95
C ASP A 70 -5.02 13.72 13.53
N VAL A 71 -3.72 13.60 13.76
CA VAL A 71 -2.99 12.34 13.56
C VAL A 71 -3.67 11.22 14.38
N GLY A 72 -3.97 10.10 13.74
CA GLY A 72 -4.68 8.98 14.38
C GLY A 72 -6.18 9.20 14.63
N SER A 73 -6.78 10.24 14.04
CA SER A 73 -8.23 10.50 14.11
C SER A 73 -9.07 9.43 13.38
N GLY A 74 -8.49 8.64 12.47
CA GLY A 74 -9.22 7.60 11.72
C GLY A 74 -9.65 8.03 10.31
N LYS A 75 -8.84 8.82 9.60
CA LYS A 75 -9.12 9.23 8.22
C LYS A 75 -9.25 8.02 7.27
N SER A 76 -8.27 7.12 7.25
CA SER A 76 -8.30 5.89 6.45
C SER A 76 -9.45 4.96 6.87
N TYR A 77 -9.79 4.92 8.17
CA TYR A 77 -10.99 4.22 8.67
C TYR A 77 -12.29 4.80 8.09
N VAL A 78 -12.42 6.12 8.01
CA VAL A 78 -13.56 6.79 7.36
C VAL A 78 -13.62 6.48 5.87
N LEU A 79 -12.48 6.51 5.16
CA LEU A 79 -12.41 6.14 3.74
C LEU A 79 -12.85 4.69 3.50
N SER A 80 -12.37 3.76 4.33
CA SER A 80 -12.79 2.35 4.28
C SER A 80 -14.30 2.20 4.54
N ARG A 81 -14.84 2.84 5.58
CA ARG A 81 -16.29 2.84 5.84
C ARG A 81 -17.12 3.40 4.69
N LEU A 82 -16.68 4.51 4.08
CA LEU A 82 -17.35 5.08 2.91
C LEU A 82 -17.37 4.09 1.75
N LYS A 83 -16.24 3.41 1.47
CA LYS A 83 -16.16 2.38 0.43
C LYS A 83 -17.15 1.25 0.72
N HIS A 84 -17.21 0.71 1.94
CA HIS A 84 -18.15 -0.37 2.26
C HIS A 84 -19.61 0.09 2.18
N LEU A 85 -19.96 1.23 2.76
CA LEU A 85 -21.35 1.73 2.83
C LEU A 85 -21.89 2.16 1.46
N LEU A 86 -21.04 2.69 0.59
CA LEU A 86 -21.45 3.34 -0.66
C LEU A 86 -21.01 2.57 -1.92
N ASN A 87 -20.49 1.35 -1.77
CA ASN A 87 -20.01 0.49 -2.86
C ASN A 87 -21.06 0.25 -3.95
N SER A 88 -22.34 0.23 -3.57
CA SER A 88 -23.48 0.06 -4.48
C SER A 88 -23.91 1.35 -5.20
N LYS A 89 -23.35 2.49 -4.79
CA LYS A 89 -23.70 3.84 -5.28
C LYS A 89 -22.57 4.53 -6.04
N ALA A 90 -21.34 4.02 -5.97
CA ALA A 90 -20.16 4.64 -6.56
C ALA A 90 -19.03 3.65 -6.81
N PHE A 91 -18.12 4.02 -7.71
CA PHE A 91 -16.85 3.33 -7.92
C PHE A 91 -15.75 4.00 -7.10
N PHE A 92 -15.05 3.25 -6.26
CA PHE A 92 -14.04 3.79 -5.34
C PHE A 92 -12.63 3.64 -5.91
N VAL A 93 -11.86 4.72 -5.78
CA VAL A 93 -10.46 4.79 -6.18
C VAL A 93 -9.63 5.24 -4.99
N TYR A 94 -8.63 4.44 -4.63
CA TYR A 94 -7.64 4.81 -3.62
C TYR A 94 -6.39 5.34 -4.32
N ILE A 95 -5.95 6.54 -3.95
CA ILE A 95 -4.74 7.17 -4.46
C ILE A 95 -3.79 7.37 -3.29
N ASP A 96 -2.75 6.54 -3.25
CA ASP A 96 -1.63 6.64 -2.31
C ASP A 96 -0.74 7.85 -2.62
N PRO A 97 0.14 8.26 -1.69
CA PRO A 97 1.02 9.40 -1.89
C PRO A 97 1.91 9.27 -3.14
N PHE A 98 1.95 10.31 -3.95
CA PHE A 98 2.76 10.36 -5.17
C PHE A 98 4.26 10.56 -4.85
N LYS A 99 5.14 10.02 -5.69
CA LYS A 99 6.61 10.09 -5.49
C LYS A 99 7.26 11.29 -6.17
N ASP A 100 6.72 11.72 -7.30
CA ASP A 100 7.25 12.81 -8.12
C ASP A 100 6.11 13.74 -8.56
N SER A 101 6.23 15.01 -8.19
CA SER A 101 5.25 16.06 -8.48
C SER A 101 5.13 16.32 -9.99
N GLU A 102 6.18 16.02 -10.77
CA GLU A 102 6.18 16.13 -12.23
C GLU A 102 5.36 15.02 -12.93
N HIS A 103 4.88 14.01 -12.18
CA HIS A 103 4.21 12.81 -12.69
C HIS A 103 2.84 12.53 -12.04
N ILE A 104 2.19 13.57 -11.49
CA ILE A 104 0.95 13.44 -10.72
C ILE A 104 -0.22 12.87 -11.54
N TRP A 105 -0.35 13.20 -12.83
CA TRP A 105 -1.41 12.72 -13.70
C TRP A 105 -1.23 11.27 -14.09
N ARG A 106 -0.01 10.86 -14.43
CA ARG A 106 0.30 9.44 -14.66
C ARG A 106 0.07 8.61 -13.42
N HIS A 107 0.48 9.10 -12.24
CA HIS A 107 0.19 8.45 -10.95
C HIS A 107 -1.32 8.31 -10.70
N THR A 108 -2.06 9.41 -10.83
CA THR A 108 -3.51 9.44 -10.61
C THR A 108 -4.25 8.52 -11.57
N LEU A 109 -3.90 8.53 -12.86
CA LEU A 109 -4.49 7.64 -13.87
C LEU A 109 -4.20 6.18 -13.54
N ARG A 110 -2.94 5.83 -13.25
CA ARG A 110 -2.56 4.47 -12.90
C ARG A 110 -3.34 3.96 -11.68
N ARG A 111 -3.39 4.73 -10.59
CA ARG A 111 -4.14 4.36 -9.37
C ARG A 111 -5.65 4.30 -9.57
N THR A 112 -6.19 5.15 -10.46
CA THR A 112 -7.59 5.07 -10.89
C THR A 112 -7.87 3.72 -11.54
N VAL A 113 -7.06 3.33 -12.52
CA VAL A 113 -7.26 2.07 -13.24
C VAL A 113 -6.97 0.87 -12.35
N ASP A 114 -5.90 0.89 -11.55
CA ASP A 114 -5.59 -0.14 -10.55
C ASP A 114 -6.78 -0.40 -9.62
N SER A 115 -7.37 0.68 -9.08
CA SER A 115 -8.54 0.57 -8.20
C SER A 115 -9.78 0.06 -8.94
N LEU A 116 -10.00 0.53 -10.17
CA LEU A 116 -11.16 0.08 -10.95
C LEU A 116 -11.04 -1.39 -11.39
N MET A 117 -9.83 -1.97 -11.41
CA MET A 117 -9.65 -3.39 -11.71
C MET A 117 -10.08 -4.32 -10.55
N TYR A 118 -10.25 -3.80 -9.33
CA TYR A 118 -10.81 -4.61 -8.22
C TYR A 118 -12.29 -4.90 -8.43
N SER A 119 -12.74 -6.07 -7.95
CA SER A 119 -14.15 -6.44 -7.92
C SER A 119 -14.77 -5.95 -6.61
N PRO A 120 -15.88 -5.18 -6.65
CA PRO A 120 -16.63 -4.79 -5.46
C PRO A 120 -17.12 -6.01 -4.67
N GLU A 121 -17.27 -5.87 -3.36
CA GLU A 121 -17.87 -6.91 -2.51
C GLU A 121 -19.25 -7.33 -3.04
N GLY A 122 -19.46 -8.63 -3.18
CA GLY A 122 -20.70 -9.20 -3.74
C GLY A 122 -20.84 -9.12 -5.26
N GLN A 123 -19.85 -8.60 -5.99
CA GLN A 123 -19.84 -8.54 -7.46
C GLN A 123 -18.83 -9.53 -8.06
N ALA A 124 -19.19 -10.13 -9.19
CA ALA A 124 -18.30 -11.04 -9.93
C ALA A 124 -17.35 -10.30 -10.89
N GLU A 125 -17.66 -9.05 -11.23
CA GLU A 125 -16.92 -8.26 -12.21
C GLU A 125 -16.21 -7.06 -11.56
N SER A 126 -15.09 -6.66 -12.15
CA SER A 126 -14.35 -5.46 -11.74
C SER A 126 -15.18 -4.18 -11.89
N GLN A 127 -14.90 -3.17 -11.07
CA GLN A 127 -15.51 -1.84 -11.19
C GLN A 127 -15.35 -1.25 -12.60
N LEU A 128 -14.22 -1.51 -13.27
CA LEU A 128 -13.94 -1.05 -14.63
C LEU A 128 -14.94 -1.62 -15.64
N ILE A 129 -15.25 -2.91 -15.52
CA ILE A 129 -16.23 -3.58 -16.39
C ILE A 129 -17.65 -3.12 -16.05
N LEU A 130 -17.99 -2.99 -14.76
CA LEU A 130 -19.28 -2.46 -14.32
C LEU A 130 -19.49 -1.02 -14.82
N TRP A 131 -18.45 -0.19 -14.73
CA TRP A 131 -18.44 1.17 -15.26
C TRP A 131 -18.65 1.17 -16.78
N LEU A 132 -17.90 0.36 -17.52
CA LEU A 132 -18.02 0.25 -18.98
C LEU A 132 -19.44 -0.16 -19.40
N LYS A 133 -20.03 -1.17 -18.74
CA LYS A 133 -21.39 -1.65 -19.00
C LYS A 133 -22.48 -0.65 -18.63
N SER A 134 -22.18 0.28 -17.73
CA SER A 134 -23.16 1.32 -17.31
C SER A 134 -23.29 2.48 -18.30
N LEU A 135 -22.34 2.62 -19.25
CA LEU A 135 -22.38 3.64 -20.29
C LEU A 135 -23.65 3.51 -21.15
N SER A 136 -24.22 4.63 -21.58
CA SER A 136 -25.47 4.70 -22.35
C SER A 136 -25.51 3.77 -23.56
N VAL A 137 -24.40 3.66 -24.30
CA VAL A 137 -24.26 2.78 -25.48
C VAL A 137 -24.49 1.30 -25.14
N PHE A 138 -24.19 0.87 -23.91
CA PHE A 138 -24.40 -0.50 -23.43
C PHE A 138 -25.82 -0.75 -22.88
N ARG A 139 -26.67 0.28 -22.77
CA ARG A 139 -28.07 0.10 -22.37
C ARG A 139 -28.98 -0.25 -23.55
N GLU A 140 -28.56 0.03 -24.77
CA GLU A 140 -29.31 -0.28 -25.99
C GLU A 140 -28.98 -1.71 -26.49
N HIS A 141 -29.66 -2.71 -25.93
CA HIS A 141 -29.40 -4.14 -26.15
C HIS A 141 -29.41 -4.61 -27.62
N SER A 142 -30.10 -3.89 -28.51
CA SER A 142 -30.18 -4.22 -29.95
C SER A 142 -28.92 -3.87 -30.73
N LEU A 143 -28.21 -2.80 -30.36
CA LEU A 143 -26.97 -2.37 -31.01
C LEU A 143 -25.76 -3.20 -30.54
N LEU A 144 -25.75 -3.58 -29.27
CA LEU A 144 -24.63 -4.28 -28.62
C LEU A 144 -24.23 -5.60 -29.30
N LYS A 145 -25.20 -6.47 -29.61
CA LYS A 145 -24.90 -7.78 -30.22
C LYS A 145 -24.22 -7.65 -31.59
N ASN A 146 -24.45 -6.55 -32.30
CA ASN A 146 -23.93 -6.33 -33.65
C ASN A 146 -22.58 -5.61 -33.68
N ILE A 147 -22.25 -4.80 -32.65
CA ILE A 147 -21.03 -3.96 -32.66
C ILE A 147 -19.88 -4.51 -31.81
N LEU A 148 -20.14 -5.39 -30.83
CA LEU A 148 -19.10 -5.90 -29.94
C LEU A 148 -18.08 -6.80 -30.65
N GLY A 149 -18.51 -7.52 -31.70
CA GLY A 149 -17.63 -8.40 -32.47
C GLY A 149 -16.68 -7.67 -33.44
N GLU A 150 -16.95 -6.40 -33.77
CA GLU A 150 -16.13 -5.64 -34.73
C GLU A 150 -15.67 -4.30 -34.16
N ARG A 151 -14.39 -4.22 -33.81
CA ARG A 151 -13.74 -3.01 -33.26
C ARG A 151 -14.05 -1.74 -34.03
N ARG A 152 -14.05 -1.78 -35.37
CA ARG A 152 -14.30 -0.60 -36.21
C ARG A 152 -15.71 -0.05 -36.01
N LEU A 153 -16.71 -0.92 -35.95
CA LEU A 153 -18.08 -0.53 -35.67
C LEU A 153 -18.22 0.02 -34.26
N PHE A 154 -17.62 -0.64 -33.26
CA PHE A 154 -17.59 -0.16 -31.88
C PHE A 154 -17.03 1.27 -31.78
N VAL A 155 -15.82 1.49 -32.31
CA VAL A 155 -15.15 2.79 -32.26
C VAL A 155 -15.95 3.86 -32.99
N ASN A 156 -16.50 3.56 -34.16
CA ASN A 156 -17.28 4.53 -34.92
C ASN A 156 -18.58 4.90 -34.20
N ASN A 157 -19.25 3.94 -33.56
CA ASN A 157 -20.46 4.20 -32.79
C ASN A 157 -20.16 5.12 -31.59
N PHE A 158 -19.15 4.78 -30.78
CA PHE A 158 -18.75 5.63 -29.64
C PHE A 158 -18.32 7.03 -30.08
N ARG A 159 -17.63 7.18 -31.20
CA ARG A 159 -17.29 8.50 -31.75
C ARG A 159 -18.50 9.27 -32.26
N ALA A 160 -19.54 8.59 -32.74
CA ALA A 160 -20.80 9.24 -33.12
C ALA A 160 -21.58 9.71 -31.88
N THR A 161 -21.60 8.92 -30.81
CA THR A 161 -22.20 9.30 -29.53
C THR A 161 -21.44 10.44 -28.84
N TYR A 162 -20.11 10.45 -28.92
CA TYR A 162 -19.22 11.43 -28.29
C TYR A 162 -18.34 12.13 -29.35
N PRO A 163 -18.90 13.02 -30.18
CA PRO A 163 -18.21 13.58 -31.35
C PRO A 163 -17.11 14.58 -31.02
N VAL A 164 -17.14 15.18 -29.83
CA VAL A 164 -16.19 16.23 -29.41
C VAL A 164 -15.71 15.99 -27.98
N GLY A 165 -14.53 16.53 -27.68
CA GLY A 165 -13.98 16.54 -26.33
C GLY A 165 -13.28 15.25 -25.90
N ILE A 166 -13.37 14.12 -26.60
CA ILE A 166 -12.62 12.92 -26.20
C ILE A 166 -11.16 13.00 -26.67
N HIS A 167 -10.22 12.94 -25.74
CA HIS A 167 -8.79 12.95 -26.02
C HIS A 167 -8.36 11.61 -26.62
N GLN A 168 -7.69 11.64 -27.78
CA GLN A 168 -7.30 10.42 -28.53
C GLN A 168 -8.47 9.43 -28.69
N ALA A 169 -9.62 9.94 -29.15
CA ALA A 169 -10.89 9.20 -29.15
C ALA A 169 -10.81 7.83 -29.84
N LYS A 170 -10.07 7.72 -30.95
CA LYS A 170 -9.93 6.45 -31.67
C LYS A 170 -9.20 5.42 -30.81
N GLU A 171 -8.09 5.82 -30.21
CA GLU A 171 -7.25 4.97 -29.36
C GLU A 171 -8.02 4.57 -28.09
N PHE A 172 -8.59 5.55 -27.40
CA PHE A 172 -9.36 5.33 -26.17
C PHE A 172 -10.53 4.35 -26.40
N PHE A 173 -11.33 4.53 -27.44
CA PHE A 173 -12.45 3.61 -27.72
C PHE A 173 -11.99 2.25 -28.26
N SER A 174 -10.83 2.15 -28.92
CA SER A 174 -10.25 0.86 -29.29
C SER A 174 -9.85 0.07 -28.04
N VAL A 175 -9.36 0.76 -27.02
CA VAL A 175 -9.01 0.17 -25.73
C VAL A 175 -10.26 -0.23 -24.94
N LEU A 176 -11.33 0.58 -24.93
CA LEU A 176 -12.62 0.18 -24.35
C LEU A 176 -13.21 -1.06 -25.04
N HIS A 177 -13.04 -1.19 -26.37
CA HIS A 177 -13.39 -2.41 -27.08
C HIS A 177 -12.54 -3.59 -26.58
N GLY A 178 -11.23 -3.40 -26.43
CA GLY A 178 -10.33 -4.42 -25.88
C GLY A 178 -10.72 -4.91 -24.48
N LEU A 179 -11.27 -4.05 -23.62
CA LEU A 179 -11.81 -4.46 -22.31
C LEU A 179 -13.00 -5.43 -22.41
N THR A 180 -13.71 -5.45 -23.54
CA THR A 180 -14.83 -6.38 -23.76
C THR A 180 -14.39 -7.74 -24.30
N GLN A 181 -13.12 -7.88 -24.69
CA GLN A 181 -12.56 -9.09 -25.29
C GLN A 181 -11.62 -9.78 -24.28
N PRO A 182 -11.87 -11.04 -23.88
CA PRO A 182 -11.05 -11.74 -22.89
C PRO A 182 -9.55 -11.77 -23.21
N GLU A 183 -9.20 -11.95 -24.49
CA GLU A 183 -7.83 -12.02 -24.98
C GLU A 183 -7.11 -10.66 -25.01
N LEU A 184 -7.85 -9.55 -25.08
CA LEU A 184 -7.28 -8.20 -25.12
C LEU A 184 -7.35 -7.50 -23.76
N TYR A 185 -8.15 -7.99 -22.82
CA TYR A 185 -8.43 -7.35 -21.53
C TYR A 185 -7.14 -6.93 -20.81
N SER A 186 -6.17 -7.83 -20.66
CA SER A 186 -4.93 -7.50 -19.96
C SER A 186 -4.13 -6.39 -20.65
N ILE A 187 -4.04 -6.41 -21.99
CA ILE A 187 -3.27 -5.41 -22.74
C ILE A 187 -4.00 -4.05 -22.70
N ALA A 188 -5.33 -4.06 -22.79
CA ALA A 188 -6.17 -2.87 -22.65
C ALA A 188 -6.02 -2.22 -21.27
N CYS A 189 -6.03 -3.02 -20.19
CA CYS A 189 -5.73 -2.56 -18.83
C CYS A 189 -4.34 -1.94 -18.73
N ASN A 190 -3.30 -2.62 -19.23
CA ASN A 190 -1.92 -2.12 -19.19
C ASN A 190 -1.80 -0.75 -19.90
N TRP A 191 -2.47 -0.56 -21.06
CA TRP A 191 -2.49 0.74 -21.73
C TRP A 191 -3.19 1.82 -20.89
N LEU A 192 -4.35 1.50 -20.30
CA LEU A 192 -5.09 2.45 -19.45
C LEU A 192 -4.30 2.85 -18.20
N GLN A 193 -3.53 1.91 -17.63
CA GLN A 193 -2.60 2.17 -16.52
C GLN A 193 -1.41 3.07 -16.94
N GLY A 194 -1.23 3.32 -18.23
CA GLY A 194 -0.15 4.13 -18.79
C GLY A 194 1.19 3.39 -18.90
N GLU A 195 1.16 2.05 -19.05
CA GLU A 195 2.35 1.27 -19.39
C GLU A 195 2.83 1.58 -20.82
N ASP A 196 4.15 1.60 -21.03
CA ASP A 196 4.75 1.81 -22.35
C ASP A 196 4.85 0.50 -23.15
N LEU A 197 3.71 0.11 -23.73
CA LEU A 197 3.53 -1.12 -24.52
C LEU A 197 4.49 -1.22 -25.72
N ASP A 198 4.76 -2.45 -26.15
CA ASP A 198 5.52 -2.72 -27.37
C ASP A 198 4.67 -2.58 -28.66
N ASP A 199 5.35 -2.57 -29.80
CA ASP A 199 4.70 -2.39 -31.10
C ASP A 199 3.72 -3.53 -31.47
N GLU A 200 3.90 -4.74 -30.92
CA GLU A 200 2.99 -5.87 -31.15
C GLU A 200 1.69 -5.65 -30.41
N ASP A 201 1.75 -5.36 -29.12
CA ASP A 201 0.60 -5.05 -28.26
C ASP A 201 -0.18 -3.83 -28.77
N LEU A 202 0.53 -2.77 -29.17
CA LEU A 202 -0.10 -1.58 -29.76
C LEU A 202 -0.88 -1.92 -31.04
N ARG A 203 -0.31 -2.76 -31.92
CA ARG A 203 -0.97 -3.21 -33.16
C ARG A 203 -2.17 -4.10 -32.87
N THR A 204 -2.05 -5.00 -31.90
CA THR A 204 -3.12 -5.88 -31.44
C THR A 204 -4.33 -5.07 -30.95
N LEU A 205 -4.10 -4.07 -30.10
CA LEU A 205 -5.15 -3.13 -29.67
C LEU A 205 -5.60 -2.16 -30.78
N GLY A 206 -4.80 -1.97 -31.84
CA GLY A 206 -5.10 -1.07 -32.97
C GLY A 206 -4.84 0.39 -32.68
N ILE A 207 -3.93 0.65 -31.75
CA ILE A 207 -3.51 1.97 -31.30
C ILE A 207 -2.11 2.28 -31.81
N ARG A 208 -1.74 3.56 -31.82
CA ARG A 208 -0.48 4.03 -32.44
C ARG A 208 0.64 4.26 -31.45
N LYS A 209 0.32 4.59 -30.20
CA LYS A 209 1.30 4.90 -29.16
C LYS A 209 0.74 4.71 -27.75
N SER A 210 1.65 4.50 -26.81
CA SER A 210 1.41 4.48 -25.37
C SER A 210 1.24 5.88 -24.78
N ILE A 211 0.82 5.95 -23.52
CA ILE A 211 0.67 7.21 -22.78
C ILE A 211 2.07 7.68 -22.33
N ASP A 212 2.58 8.72 -22.99
CA ASP A 212 3.99 9.16 -22.93
C ASP A 212 4.21 10.48 -22.16
N SER A 213 3.15 11.14 -21.70
CA SER A 213 3.21 12.47 -21.09
C SER A 213 2.08 12.72 -20.09
N GLU A 214 2.30 13.66 -19.16
CA GLU A 214 1.29 14.11 -18.19
C GLU A 214 0.03 14.64 -18.87
N THR A 215 0.17 15.43 -19.94
CA THR A 215 -0.98 15.93 -20.71
C THR A 215 -1.79 14.80 -21.34
N PHE A 216 -1.12 13.75 -21.82
CA PHE A 216 -1.82 12.57 -22.35
C PHE A 216 -2.53 11.81 -21.22
N ALA A 217 -1.88 11.57 -20.09
CA ALA A 217 -2.49 10.92 -18.94
C ALA A 217 -3.71 11.70 -18.40
N GLN A 218 -3.59 13.02 -18.25
CA GLN A 218 -4.69 13.93 -17.92
C GLN A 218 -5.83 13.80 -18.92
N GLY A 219 -5.53 13.78 -20.23
CA GLY A 219 -6.52 13.63 -21.29
C GLY A 219 -7.28 12.31 -21.22
N ILE A 220 -6.58 11.20 -20.96
CA ILE A 220 -7.22 9.87 -20.79
C ILE A 220 -8.07 9.82 -19.52
N LEU A 221 -7.56 10.32 -18.39
CA LEU A 221 -8.34 10.40 -17.15
C LEU A 221 -9.59 11.28 -17.34
N SER A 222 -9.45 12.39 -18.08
CA SER A 222 -10.57 13.27 -18.43
C SER A 222 -11.64 12.57 -19.26
N ASN A 223 -11.28 11.60 -20.10
CA ASN A 223 -12.25 10.86 -20.89
C ASN A 223 -13.24 10.09 -20.01
N PHE A 224 -12.82 9.53 -18.87
CA PHE A 224 -13.73 8.89 -17.91
C PHE A 224 -14.82 9.87 -17.50
N GLY A 225 -14.46 11.10 -17.11
CA GLY A 225 -15.41 12.16 -16.74
C GLY A 225 -16.29 12.68 -17.86
N ARG A 226 -15.84 12.58 -19.12
CA ARG A 226 -16.59 13.04 -20.29
C ARG A 226 -17.69 12.08 -20.72
N ILE A 227 -17.58 10.79 -20.36
CA ILE A 227 -18.57 9.76 -20.69
C ILE A 227 -19.28 9.16 -19.46
N SER A 228 -18.95 9.62 -18.25
CA SER A 228 -19.44 9.08 -16.98
C SER A 228 -20.88 9.47 -16.60
N THR A 229 -21.56 10.36 -17.32
CA THR A 229 -22.88 10.88 -16.90
C THR A 229 -23.99 9.81 -16.79
N SER A 230 -23.80 8.67 -17.45
CA SER A 230 -24.72 7.51 -17.37
C SER A 230 -24.27 6.44 -16.37
N THR A 231 -23.17 6.68 -15.66
CA THR A 231 -22.53 5.72 -14.75
C THR A 231 -22.72 6.15 -13.29
N TYR A 232 -22.40 5.27 -12.35
CA TYR A 232 -22.25 5.71 -10.95
C TYR A 232 -21.05 6.67 -10.81
N PRO A 233 -21.08 7.63 -9.87
CA PRO A 233 -19.95 8.51 -9.63
C PRO A 233 -18.66 7.74 -9.32
N ILE A 234 -17.53 8.28 -9.74
CA ILE A 234 -16.20 7.80 -9.36
C ILE A 234 -15.72 8.64 -8.17
N VAL A 235 -15.42 7.99 -7.05
CA VAL A 235 -14.90 8.62 -5.84
C VAL A 235 -13.37 8.48 -5.82
N LEU A 236 -12.66 9.60 -5.99
CA LEU A 236 -11.20 9.65 -5.93
C LEU A 236 -10.74 10.00 -4.50
N CYS A 237 -10.21 9.03 -3.77
CA CYS A 237 -9.71 9.22 -2.41
C CYS A 237 -8.19 9.42 -2.43
N PHE A 238 -7.74 10.68 -2.43
CA PHE A 238 -6.35 11.04 -2.18
C PHE A 238 -6.07 10.95 -0.68
N ASP A 239 -5.33 9.94 -0.27
CA ASP A 239 -5.03 9.69 1.14
C ASP A 239 -3.59 10.07 1.49
N GLN A 240 -3.38 10.57 2.70
CA GLN A 240 -2.08 10.96 3.24
C GLN A 240 -1.24 11.86 2.32
N VAL A 241 -1.87 12.85 1.66
CA VAL A 241 -1.22 13.71 0.66
C VAL A 241 0.00 14.47 1.20
N GLU A 242 0.11 14.61 2.52
CA GLU A 242 1.23 15.18 3.24
C GLU A 242 2.53 14.35 3.22
N SER A 243 2.47 13.08 2.82
CA SER A 243 3.63 12.18 2.89
C SER A 243 4.75 12.56 1.93
N LYS A 244 4.43 13.33 0.87
CA LYS A 244 5.42 13.88 -0.04
C LYS A 244 6.01 15.16 0.56
N LEU A 245 7.29 15.11 0.90
CA LEU A 245 8.02 16.25 1.44
C LEU A 245 8.84 16.96 0.36
N MET A 246 8.87 18.29 0.45
CA MET A 246 9.77 19.18 -0.29
C MET A 246 11.18 19.18 0.34
N PRO A 247 12.21 19.72 -0.34
CA PRO A 247 13.57 19.79 0.21
C PRO A 247 13.68 20.56 1.54
N ASP A 248 12.76 21.48 1.81
CA ASP A 248 12.68 22.23 3.07
C ASP A 248 11.96 21.46 4.20
N GLY A 249 11.53 20.22 3.94
CA GLY A 249 10.82 19.35 4.89
C GLY A 249 9.31 19.59 4.97
N THR A 250 8.75 20.55 4.23
CA THR A 250 7.30 20.81 4.23
C THR A 250 6.55 19.93 3.25
N ALA A 251 5.23 19.77 3.44
CA ALA A 251 4.40 18.93 2.59
C ALA A 251 4.14 19.56 1.21
N ASP A 252 4.35 18.78 0.15
CA ASP A 252 4.04 19.20 -1.22
C ASP A 252 2.57 18.89 -1.57
N LEU A 253 1.67 19.78 -1.15
CA LEU A 253 0.22 19.60 -1.36
C LEU A 253 -0.25 20.11 -2.73
N GLN A 254 0.50 21.02 -3.36
CA GLN A 254 0.07 21.79 -4.53
C GLN A 254 -0.34 20.91 -5.74
N PRO A 255 0.35 19.81 -6.08
CA PRO A 255 -0.01 18.96 -7.23
C PRO A 255 -1.41 18.36 -7.12
N VAL A 256 -1.82 17.88 -5.94
CA VAL A 256 -3.15 17.27 -5.74
C VAL A 256 -4.26 18.31 -5.91
N PHE A 257 -4.03 19.53 -5.43
CA PHE A 257 -4.98 20.63 -5.58
C PHE A 257 -5.09 21.12 -7.03
N GLN A 258 -4.00 21.08 -7.80
CA GLN A 258 -4.04 21.36 -9.25
C GLN A 258 -4.84 20.31 -10.02
N VAL A 259 -4.74 19.03 -9.65
CA VAL A 259 -5.59 17.98 -10.20
C VAL A 259 -7.06 18.33 -9.97
N ASN A 260 -7.43 18.69 -8.75
CA ASN A 260 -8.80 19.11 -8.44
C ASN A 260 -9.25 20.29 -9.32
N THR A 261 -8.45 21.37 -9.39
CA THR A 261 -8.77 22.55 -10.21
C THR A 261 -9.00 22.21 -11.68
N ILE A 262 -8.20 21.31 -12.25
CA ILE A 262 -8.35 20.89 -13.63
C ILE A 262 -9.66 20.12 -13.83
N PHE A 263 -10.06 19.25 -12.90
CA PHE A 263 -11.36 18.56 -12.98
C PHE A 263 -12.53 19.55 -13.05
N HIS A 264 -12.49 20.62 -12.25
CA HIS A 264 -13.50 21.68 -12.29
C HIS A 264 -13.44 22.54 -13.55
N THR A 265 -12.23 22.90 -13.99
CA THR A 265 -12.01 23.80 -15.14
C THR A 265 -12.39 23.12 -16.46
N GLU A 266 -12.02 21.85 -16.63
CA GLU A 266 -12.41 20.99 -17.75
C GLU A 266 -13.87 20.53 -17.67
N ARG A 267 -14.58 20.89 -16.59
CA ARG A 267 -15.97 20.53 -16.31
C ARG A 267 -16.21 19.01 -16.38
N LEU A 268 -15.25 18.23 -15.92
CA LEU A 268 -15.38 16.78 -15.82
C LEU A 268 -16.59 16.44 -14.96
N LYS A 269 -17.30 15.38 -15.32
CA LYS A 269 -18.56 15.01 -14.69
C LYS A 269 -18.41 13.78 -13.82
N ASN A 270 -19.32 13.69 -12.85
CA ASN A 270 -19.55 12.49 -12.06
C ASN A 270 -18.36 12.04 -11.20
N PHE A 271 -17.58 12.99 -10.66
CA PHE A 271 -16.52 12.71 -9.70
C PHE A 271 -16.83 13.29 -8.31
N LEU A 272 -16.50 12.53 -7.28
CA LEU A 272 -16.34 13.06 -5.92
C LEU A 272 -14.86 12.91 -5.54
N ILE A 273 -14.18 14.02 -5.33
CA ILE A 273 -12.76 14.04 -4.94
C ILE A 273 -12.71 14.19 -3.42
N ILE A 274 -12.06 13.26 -2.72
CA ILE A 274 -11.82 13.33 -1.28
C ILE A 274 -10.31 13.49 -1.08
N ILE A 275 -9.90 14.61 -0.50
CA ILE A 275 -8.50 14.90 -0.16
C ILE A 275 -8.37 14.80 1.36
N SER A 276 -7.69 13.75 1.82
CA SER A 276 -7.44 13.46 3.24
C SER A 276 -6.08 14.04 3.65
N VAL A 277 -6.07 14.90 4.67
CA VAL A 277 -4.86 15.57 5.17
C VAL A 277 -4.87 15.73 6.69
N VAL A 278 -3.71 15.63 7.34
CA VAL A 278 -3.57 15.98 8.76
C VAL A 278 -3.88 17.48 8.98
N LYS A 279 -4.72 17.74 9.98
CA LYS A 279 -5.24 19.09 10.30
C LYS A 279 -4.14 20.13 10.49
N ASN A 280 -3.12 19.84 11.30
CA ASN A 280 -2.04 20.80 11.56
C ASN A 280 -1.21 21.05 10.30
N THR A 281 -0.88 20.00 9.55
CA THR A 281 -0.18 20.11 8.27
C THR A 281 -0.95 20.97 7.28
N TRP A 282 -2.27 20.83 7.22
CA TRP A 282 -3.11 21.73 6.42
C TRP A 282 -2.98 23.19 6.85
N GLU A 283 -3.12 23.49 8.15
CA GLU A 283 -3.05 24.88 8.64
C GLU A 283 -1.69 25.54 8.39
N GLU A 284 -0.60 24.78 8.49
CA GLU A 284 0.76 25.24 8.22
C GLU A 284 1.02 25.48 6.72
N ASN A 285 0.42 24.68 5.83
CA ASN A 285 0.74 24.68 4.40
C ASN A 285 -0.30 25.37 3.52
N ARG A 286 -1.54 25.59 3.98
CA ARG A 286 -2.63 26.17 3.16
C ARG A 286 -2.33 27.55 2.58
N LYS A 287 -1.42 28.32 3.19
CA LYS A 287 -1.01 29.63 2.66
C LYS A 287 -0.08 29.52 1.46
N ARG A 288 0.58 28.37 1.26
CA ARG A 288 1.48 28.09 0.14
C ARG A 288 0.73 27.58 -1.10
N ILE A 289 -0.46 27.04 -0.92
CA ILE A 289 -1.31 26.57 -2.02
C ILE A 289 -1.97 27.78 -2.69
N GLN A 290 -1.97 27.78 -4.02
CA GLN A 290 -2.63 28.81 -4.81
C GLN A 290 -4.10 28.98 -4.41
N VAL A 291 -4.53 30.25 -4.27
CA VAL A 291 -5.88 30.60 -3.82
C VAL A 291 -6.95 29.98 -4.73
N SER A 292 -6.73 30.06 -6.04
CA SER A 292 -7.63 29.48 -7.05
C SER A 292 -7.85 27.99 -6.89
N ASP A 293 -6.89 27.25 -6.34
CA ASP A 293 -7.01 25.81 -6.15
C ASP A 293 -7.69 25.48 -4.82
N ARG A 294 -7.45 26.31 -3.80
CA ARG A 294 -8.14 26.19 -2.51
C ARG A 294 -9.63 26.47 -2.62
N ASP A 295 -10.01 27.44 -3.44
CA ASP A 295 -11.42 27.84 -3.64
C ASP A 295 -12.23 26.77 -4.40
N ARG A 296 -11.58 25.71 -4.90
CA ARG A 296 -12.22 24.53 -5.52
C ARG A 296 -12.59 23.43 -4.53
N ILE A 297 -12.45 23.67 -3.23
CA ILE A 297 -12.97 22.78 -2.20
C ILE A 297 -14.39 23.20 -1.85
N GLU A 298 -15.39 22.41 -2.25
CA GLU A 298 -16.80 22.68 -1.93
C GLU A 298 -17.11 22.52 -0.45
N LYS A 299 -16.42 21.58 0.22
CA LYS A 299 -16.71 21.26 1.61
C LYS A 299 -15.46 20.84 2.37
N GLU A 300 -15.26 21.45 3.52
CA GLU A 300 -14.33 20.94 4.53
C GLU A 300 -15.09 20.05 5.51
N VAL A 301 -14.60 18.82 5.72
CA VAL A 301 -15.13 17.88 6.71
C VAL A 301 -14.06 17.64 7.75
N LEU A 302 -14.37 17.97 9.01
CA LEU A 302 -13.44 17.81 10.14
C LEU A 302 -13.79 16.55 10.93
N LEU A 303 -12.82 15.65 11.07
CA LEU A 303 -12.89 14.53 12.00
C LEU A 303 -12.59 15.03 13.41
N ASN A 304 -13.66 15.13 14.19
CA ASN A 304 -13.59 15.52 15.59
C ASN A 304 -12.96 14.41 16.45
N ARG A 305 -12.34 14.82 17.55
CA ARG A 305 -11.92 13.87 18.59
C ARG A 305 -13.15 13.13 19.14
N ILE A 306 -12.99 11.84 19.39
CA ILE A 306 -14.04 10.99 19.94
C ILE A 306 -14.21 11.23 21.43
N ASN A 307 -15.44 11.09 21.92
CA ASN A 307 -15.76 11.16 23.35
C ASN A 307 -15.46 9.82 24.05
N LEU A 308 -15.63 9.80 25.38
CA LEU A 308 -15.36 8.61 26.18
C LEU A 308 -16.29 7.44 25.86
N ASP A 309 -17.55 7.68 25.50
CA ASP A 309 -18.51 6.61 25.16
C ASP A 309 -18.14 5.92 23.84
N GLN A 310 -17.75 6.70 22.83
CA GLN A 310 -17.20 6.18 21.58
C GLN A 310 -15.89 5.42 21.82
N ALA A 311 -15.03 5.91 22.71
CA ALA A 311 -13.80 5.23 23.07
C ALA A 311 -14.05 3.89 23.80
N GLU A 312 -15.03 3.85 24.70
CA GLU A 312 -15.50 2.63 25.35
C GLU A 312 -16.07 1.63 24.34
N ALA A 313 -16.84 2.10 23.36
CA ALA A 313 -17.36 1.25 22.28
C ALA A 313 -16.25 0.65 21.40
N ILE A 314 -15.14 1.36 21.18
CA ILE A 314 -13.96 0.77 20.52
C ILE A 314 -13.42 -0.40 21.35
N TRP A 315 -13.23 -0.19 22.67
CA TRP A 315 -12.74 -1.27 23.54
C TRP A 315 -13.69 -2.46 23.58
N ALA A 316 -14.99 -2.20 23.70
CA ALA A 316 -16.01 -3.24 23.72
C ALA A 316 -16.00 -4.07 22.43
N SER A 317 -15.95 -3.41 21.26
CA SER A 317 -15.86 -4.09 19.97
C SER A 317 -14.63 -5.02 19.89
N ARG A 318 -13.48 -4.57 20.43
CA ARG A 318 -12.24 -5.38 20.45
C ARG A 318 -12.26 -6.55 21.42
N LEU A 319 -12.94 -6.40 22.55
CA LEU A 319 -12.99 -7.42 23.60
C LEU A 319 -14.12 -8.43 23.37
N TYR A 320 -15.13 -8.06 22.57
CA TYR A 320 -16.30 -8.89 22.30
C TYR A 320 -15.96 -10.32 21.84
N PRO A 321 -15.02 -10.56 20.89
CA PRO A 321 -14.66 -11.92 20.50
C PRO A 321 -14.13 -12.78 21.64
N LEU A 322 -13.49 -12.18 22.65
CA LEU A 322 -13.01 -12.89 23.84
C LEU A 322 -14.16 -13.15 24.83
N HIS A 323 -15.05 -12.18 25.01
CA HIS A 323 -16.17 -12.27 25.96
C HIS A 323 -17.17 -13.35 25.58
N ILE A 324 -17.45 -13.53 24.29
CA ILE A 324 -18.40 -14.56 23.84
C ILE A 324 -17.91 -15.99 24.07
N GLN A 325 -16.60 -16.19 24.25
CA GLN A 325 -15.99 -17.49 24.54
C GLN A 325 -16.07 -17.86 26.02
N ALA A 326 -16.30 -16.88 26.91
CA ALA A 326 -16.27 -17.06 28.35
C ALA A 326 -17.61 -17.53 28.93
N ASP A 327 -17.54 -18.34 29.98
CA ASP A 327 -18.69 -18.73 30.78
C ASP A 327 -18.33 -18.70 32.29
N PRO A 328 -18.99 -17.83 33.10
CA PRO A 328 -20.01 -16.87 32.69
C PRO A 328 -19.43 -15.73 31.84
N LYS A 329 -20.26 -15.15 30.97
CA LYS A 329 -19.90 -13.95 30.21
C LYS A 329 -19.68 -12.76 31.16
N PRO A 330 -18.65 -11.92 30.95
CA PRO A 330 -18.45 -10.72 31.75
C PRO A 330 -19.67 -9.79 31.67
N ALA A 331 -20.11 -9.27 32.82
CA ALA A 331 -21.20 -8.30 32.86
C ALA A 331 -20.81 -6.94 32.26
N ASN A 332 -19.53 -6.59 32.34
CA ASN A 332 -18.99 -5.35 31.78
C ASN A 332 -18.40 -5.61 30.37
N PRO A 333 -18.91 -4.94 29.31
CA PRO A 333 -18.47 -5.14 27.93
C PRO A 333 -17.03 -4.71 27.65
N ILE A 334 -16.38 -3.97 28.56
CA ILE A 334 -14.97 -3.59 28.43
C ILE A 334 -14.03 -4.31 29.40
N PHE A 335 -14.49 -5.30 30.16
CA PHE A 335 -13.61 -6.11 31.00
C PHE A 335 -12.45 -6.71 30.18
N PRO A 336 -11.19 -6.68 30.63
CA PRO A 336 -10.72 -6.34 31.98
C PRO A 336 -10.43 -4.86 32.22
N LEU A 337 -10.72 -4.00 31.23
CA LEU A 337 -10.54 -2.56 31.31
C LEU A 337 -11.71 -1.92 32.08
N SER A 338 -11.52 -0.67 32.50
CA SER A 338 -12.55 0.11 33.19
C SER A 338 -12.73 1.52 32.62
N ARG A 339 -13.95 2.05 32.78
CA ARG A 339 -14.28 3.44 32.44
C ARG A 339 -13.42 4.44 33.21
N GLN A 340 -13.12 4.14 34.47
CA GLN A 340 -12.27 4.97 35.31
C GLN A 340 -10.83 5.08 34.74
N GLU A 341 -10.25 3.99 34.24
CA GLU A 341 -8.94 4.03 33.60
C GLU A 341 -8.96 4.87 32.31
N LEU A 342 -10.04 4.80 31.55
CA LEU A 342 -10.23 5.63 30.36
C LEU A 342 -10.30 7.13 30.73
N GLU A 343 -11.07 7.49 31.75
CA GLU A 343 -11.19 8.86 32.27
C GLU A 343 -9.85 9.39 32.78
N GLN A 344 -9.08 8.56 33.49
CA GLN A 344 -7.73 8.92 33.95
C GLN A 344 -6.76 9.16 32.79
N LYS A 345 -6.86 8.37 31.70
CA LYS A 345 -6.01 8.55 30.51
C LYS A 345 -6.45 9.69 29.61
N VAL A 346 -7.72 10.08 29.68
CA VAL A 346 -8.34 11.12 28.85
C VAL A 346 -9.03 12.15 29.75
N PRO A 347 -8.28 12.93 30.55
CA PRO A 347 -8.86 13.87 31.51
C PRO A 347 -9.68 14.98 30.83
N GLY A 348 -9.38 15.30 29.55
CA GLY A 348 -10.14 16.26 28.76
C GLY A 348 -11.43 15.70 28.12
N GLY A 349 -11.79 14.44 28.38
CA GLY A 349 -13.00 13.78 27.87
C GLY A 349 -13.04 13.53 26.35
N LYS A 350 -12.00 13.93 25.61
CA LYS A 350 -11.89 13.78 24.15
C LYS A 350 -10.52 13.25 23.74
N THR A 351 -10.48 12.31 22.80
CA THR A 351 -9.25 11.63 22.36
C THR A 351 -9.30 11.21 20.89
N THR A 352 -8.26 10.57 20.39
CA THR A 352 -8.23 9.97 19.05
C THR A 352 -8.42 8.45 19.16
N PRO A 353 -9.04 7.79 18.17
CA PRO A 353 -9.15 6.32 18.14
C PRO A 353 -7.80 5.62 18.35
N ARG A 354 -6.73 6.13 17.75
CA ARG A 354 -5.38 5.56 17.93
C ARG A 354 -4.91 5.60 19.39
N ALA A 355 -5.13 6.72 20.10
CA ALA A 355 -4.75 6.82 21.49
C ALA A 355 -5.55 5.86 22.39
N VAL A 356 -6.83 5.63 22.06
CA VAL A 356 -7.69 4.66 22.75
C VAL A 356 -7.17 3.23 22.56
N LEU A 357 -6.83 2.84 21.33
CA LEU A 357 -6.25 1.52 21.06
C LEU A 357 -4.91 1.33 21.79
N ALA A 358 -4.02 2.33 21.75
CA ALA A 358 -2.75 2.27 22.47
C ALA A 358 -2.93 2.15 24.00
N ALA A 359 -3.94 2.83 24.57
CA ALA A 359 -4.29 2.69 25.98
C ALA A 359 -4.82 1.27 26.29
N GLY A 360 -5.73 0.75 25.46
CA GLY A 360 -6.25 -0.62 25.59
C GLY A 360 -5.13 -1.67 25.56
N GLN A 361 -4.17 -1.52 24.65
CA GLN A 361 -3.01 -2.42 24.53
C GLN A 361 -2.24 -2.51 25.87
N ARG A 362 -1.92 -1.36 26.47
CA ARG A 362 -1.15 -1.30 27.73
C ARG A 362 -1.93 -1.85 28.92
N LEU A 363 -3.21 -1.50 29.04
CA LEU A 363 -4.05 -1.95 30.14
C LEU A 363 -4.32 -3.46 30.06
N PHE A 364 -4.51 -4.01 28.85
CA PHE A 364 -4.67 -5.45 28.65
C PHE A 364 -3.40 -6.22 29.07
N LEU A 365 -2.21 -5.73 28.74
CA LEU A 365 -0.93 -6.32 29.19
C LEU A 365 -0.74 -6.23 30.71
N LYS A 366 -1.11 -5.08 31.30
CA LYS A 366 -1.09 -4.89 32.76
C LYS A 366 -1.99 -5.92 33.44
N TYR A 367 -3.18 -6.15 32.90
CA TYR A 367 -4.10 -7.14 33.45
C TYR A 367 -3.54 -8.57 33.35
N LYS A 368 -2.96 -8.96 32.19
CA LYS A 368 -2.25 -10.23 32.07
C LYS A 368 -1.16 -10.40 33.12
N SER A 369 -0.39 -9.34 33.40
CA SER A 369 0.65 -9.38 34.45
C SER A 369 0.08 -9.71 35.83
N GLN A 370 -1.12 -9.21 36.14
CA GLN A 370 -1.81 -9.48 37.40
C GLN A 370 -2.25 -10.94 37.50
N ILE A 371 -2.77 -11.53 36.42
CA ILE A 371 -3.18 -12.95 36.39
C ILE A 371 -1.98 -13.87 36.65
N VAL A 372 -0.83 -13.60 36.02
CA VAL A 372 0.35 -14.47 36.12
C VAL A 372 1.25 -14.15 37.32
N GLY A 373 0.91 -13.13 38.11
CA GLY A 373 1.61 -12.78 39.34
C GLY A 373 3.05 -12.25 39.16
N HIS A 374 3.42 -11.81 37.96
CA HIS A 374 4.71 -11.15 37.69
C HIS A 374 4.59 -10.12 36.57
N GLU A 375 5.52 -9.16 36.55
CA GLU A 375 5.50 -8.08 35.58
C GLU A 375 5.83 -8.59 34.17
N ILE A 376 4.91 -8.37 33.23
CA ILE A 376 5.15 -8.59 31.80
C ILE A 376 5.70 -7.28 31.23
N PRO A 377 6.91 -7.26 30.67
CA PRO A 377 7.48 -6.04 30.12
C PRO A 377 6.72 -5.60 28.86
N LEU A 378 6.92 -4.35 28.46
CA LEU A 378 6.36 -3.86 27.20
C LEU A 378 6.94 -4.62 26.00
N PRO A 379 6.18 -4.79 24.92
CA PRO A 379 6.65 -5.50 23.74
C PRO A 379 7.92 -4.90 23.15
N ASP A 380 8.90 -5.77 22.89
CA ASP A 380 10.14 -5.46 22.18
C ASP A 380 9.78 -4.81 20.81
N THR A 381 10.22 -3.57 20.61
CA THR A 381 9.93 -2.79 19.39
C THR A 381 10.51 -3.48 18.15
N THR A 382 11.70 -4.08 18.26
CA THR A 382 12.36 -4.77 17.15
C THR A 382 11.64 -6.07 16.83
N ALA A 383 11.19 -6.82 17.84
CA ALA A 383 10.32 -7.99 17.62
C ALA A 383 8.99 -7.59 16.96
N SER A 384 8.36 -6.51 17.43
CA SER A 384 7.14 -5.94 16.86
C SER A 384 7.33 -5.50 15.41
N PHE A 385 8.46 -4.87 15.11
CA PHE A 385 8.84 -4.51 13.75
C PHE A 385 9.01 -5.74 12.86
N LYS A 386 9.71 -6.79 13.31
CA LYS A 386 9.90 -8.02 12.54
C LYS A 386 8.59 -8.73 12.20
N LEU A 387 7.63 -8.76 13.14
CA LEU A 387 6.30 -9.32 12.85
C LEU A 387 5.49 -8.46 11.90
N LEU A 388 5.51 -7.13 12.07
CA LEU A 388 4.89 -6.21 11.13
C LEU A 388 5.48 -6.37 9.73
N TRP A 389 6.81 -6.46 9.64
CA TRP A 389 7.52 -6.70 8.39
C TRP A 389 7.05 -7.99 7.74
N ALA A 390 7.06 -9.13 8.46
CA ALA A 390 6.63 -10.41 7.92
C ALA A 390 5.18 -10.38 7.38
N LYS A 391 4.27 -9.69 8.10
CA LYS A 391 2.88 -9.52 7.67
C LYS A 391 2.76 -8.66 6.41
N GLU A 392 3.40 -7.48 6.40
CA GLU A 392 3.33 -6.56 5.25
C GLU A 392 4.07 -7.12 4.03
N PHE A 393 5.13 -7.89 4.24
CA PHE A 393 5.86 -8.60 3.19
C PHE A 393 5.00 -9.69 2.55
N ARG A 394 4.27 -10.50 3.35
CA ARG A 394 3.30 -11.49 2.84
C ARG A 394 2.19 -10.82 2.01
N LYS A 395 1.57 -9.77 2.54
CA LYS A 395 0.57 -8.98 1.80
C LYS A 395 1.12 -8.42 0.48
N THR A 396 2.38 -8.00 0.48
CA THR A 396 3.05 -7.51 -0.72
C THR A 396 3.28 -8.64 -1.72
N LYS A 397 3.69 -9.84 -1.27
CA LYS A 397 3.84 -11.04 -2.10
C LYS A 397 2.54 -11.43 -2.83
N GLU A 398 1.42 -11.44 -2.11
CA GLU A 398 0.11 -11.79 -2.65
C GLU A 398 -0.35 -10.79 -3.73
N LYS A 399 -0.02 -9.51 -3.58
CA LYS A 399 -0.51 -8.41 -4.43
C LYS A 399 0.39 -8.10 -5.61
N VAL A 400 1.70 -8.15 -5.40
CA VAL A 400 2.70 -7.81 -6.41
C VAL A 400 3.07 -9.08 -7.15
N THR A 401 2.33 -9.38 -8.22
CA THR A 401 2.51 -10.59 -9.01
C THR A 401 3.47 -10.43 -10.20
N ARG A 402 3.82 -9.18 -10.54
CA ARG A 402 4.72 -8.84 -11.66
C ARG A 402 5.56 -7.60 -11.35
N VAL A 403 6.76 -7.51 -11.92
CA VAL A 403 7.65 -6.34 -11.74
C VAL A 403 6.97 -5.05 -12.24
N ARG A 404 6.28 -5.13 -13.38
CA ARG A 404 5.50 -4.02 -13.98
C ARG A 404 4.29 -3.56 -13.17
N HIS A 405 4.05 -4.14 -11.99
CA HIS A 405 3.10 -3.56 -11.03
C HIS A 405 3.54 -2.15 -10.60
N PHE A 406 4.83 -1.84 -10.72
CA PHE A 406 5.40 -0.52 -10.51
C PHE A 406 6.02 0.01 -11.80
N SER A 407 5.97 1.33 -11.98
CA SER A 407 6.69 2.02 -13.05
C SER A 407 8.20 2.02 -12.78
N SER A 408 9.00 2.23 -13.83
CA SER A 408 10.47 2.37 -13.70
C SER A 408 10.88 3.47 -12.70
N LEU A 409 10.09 4.55 -12.62
CA LEU A 409 10.26 5.64 -11.65
C LEU A 409 10.04 5.18 -10.20
N GLU A 410 8.95 4.46 -9.95
CA GLU A 410 8.64 3.92 -8.62
C GLU A 410 9.72 2.93 -8.19
N LEU A 411 10.08 1.96 -9.05
CA LEU A 411 11.14 0.98 -8.76
C LEU A 411 12.49 1.63 -8.45
N THR A 412 12.87 2.65 -9.24
CA THR A 412 14.09 3.45 -8.98
C THR A 412 14.01 4.15 -7.62
N THR A 413 12.86 4.73 -7.29
CA THR A 413 12.66 5.45 -6.03
C THR A 413 12.72 4.52 -4.83
N MET A 414 12.03 3.37 -4.89
CA MET A 414 12.03 2.37 -3.83
C MET A 414 13.45 1.84 -3.57
N LEU A 415 14.19 1.50 -4.64
CA LEU A 415 15.56 1.04 -4.51
C LEU A 415 16.46 2.12 -3.92
N ARG A 416 16.32 3.38 -4.34
CA ARG A 416 17.09 4.49 -3.80
C ARG A 416 16.83 4.68 -2.31
N GLU A 417 15.58 4.61 -1.86
CA GLU A 417 15.23 4.72 -0.44
C GLU A 417 15.82 3.55 0.37
N VAL A 418 15.83 2.34 -0.18
CA VAL A 418 16.47 1.17 0.43
C VAL A 418 17.99 1.30 0.51
N VAL A 419 18.63 1.79 -0.55
CA VAL A 419 20.08 2.02 -0.58
C VAL A 419 20.47 3.11 0.43
N ALA A 420 19.63 4.13 0.61
CA ALA A 420 19.85 5.19 1.59
C ALA A 420 19.85 4.68 3.04
N VAL A 421 18.90 3.83 3.42
CA VAL A 421 18.84 3.30 4.79
C VAL A 421 20.01 2.35 5.12
N LEU A 422 20.58 1.70 4.11
CA LEU A 422 21.72 0.78 4.24
C LEU A 422 23.09 1.48 4.15
N ASN A 423 23.16 2.74 4.62
CA ASN A 423 24.38 3.53 4.79
C ASN A 423 25.13 3.91 3.50
N ALA A 424 24.50 3.89 2.33
CA ALA A 424 25.13 4.46 1.15
C ALA A 424 25.23 5.99 1.23
N GLU A 425 26.34 6.55 0.77
CA GLU A 425 26.63 7.98 0.84
C GLU A 425 26.41 8.70 -0.49
N LYS A 426 26.26 10.04 -0.41
CA LYS A 426 26.21 10.95 -1.58
C LYS A 426 25.20 10.50 -2.65
N ILE A 427 24.01 10.11 -2.20
CA ILE A 427 22.94 9.65 -3.10
C ILE A 427 22.41 10.83 -3.91
N GLN A 428 22.47 10.70 -5.24
CA GLN A 428 22.01 11.72 -6.17
C GLN A 428 20.95 11.13 -7.11
N PRO A 429 19.68 11.57 -7.04
CA PRO A 429 18.65 11.18 -8.01
C PRO A 429 18.89 11.83 -9.37
N LYS A 430 18.15 11.38 -10.39
CA LYS A 430 18.17 11.96 -11.74
C LYS A 430 19.58 11.93 -12.37
N PHE A 431 20.27 10.79 -12.24
CA PHE A 431 21.66 10.61 -12.65
C PHE A 431 21.88 10.68 -14.17
N LEU A 432 20.96 10.09 -14.95
CA LEU A 432 21.09 9.99 -16.41
C LEU A 432 20.94 11.36 -17.08
N PRO A 433 21.78 11.67 -18.09
CA PRO A 433 21.69 12.91 -18.86
C PRO A 433 20.57 12.82 -19.92
N SER A 434 19.33 12.73 -19.46
CA SER A 434 18.14 12.63 -20.32
C SER A 434 16.99 13.48 -19.75
N PRO A 435 16.34 14.33 -20.56
CA PRO A 435 15.18 15.08 -20.09
C PRO A 435 14.01 14.16 -19.74
N THR A 436 13.85 13.05 -20.47
CA THR A 436 12.71 12.13 -20.33
C THR A 436 12.96 11.02 -19.30
N TYR A 437 14.20 10.52 -19.22
CA TYR A 437 14.52 9.30 -18.47
C TYR A 437 15.44 9.55 -17.27
N SER A 438 15.70 10.81 -16.90
CA SER A 438 16.56 11.13 -15.76
C SER A 438 16.06 10.46 -14.48
N SER A 439 14.76 10.54 -14.19
CA SER A 439 14.16 9.98 -12.98
C SER A 439 14.21 8.44 -12.88
N TYR A 440 14.67 7.74 -13.93
CA TYR A 440 14.84 6.27 -13.93
C TYR A 440 16.22 5.85 -13.41
N SER A 441 16.93 6.79 -12.78
CA SER A 441 18.30 6.57 -12.35
C SER A 441 18.69 7.40 -11.13
N PHE A 442 19.67 6.89 -10.41
CA PHE A 442 20.36 7.59 -9.32
C PHE A 442 21.80 7.10 -9.24
N SER A 443 22.63 7.81 -8.48
CA SER A 443 23.98 7.37 -8.14
C SER A 443 24.23 7.41 -6.64
N TYR A 444 25.17 6.62 -6.14
CA TYR A 444 25.57 6.57 -4.74
C TYR A 444 27.05 6.15 -4.60
N HIS A 445 27.58 6.23 -3.38
CA HIS A 445 28.87 5.65 -2.99
C HIS A 445 28.62 4.62 -1.88
N LEU A 446 29.33 3.49 -1.92
CA LEU A 446 29.34 2.57 -0.79
C LEU A 446 30.31 3.08 0.29
N PRO A 447 30.05 2.79 1.57
CA PRO A 447 31.02 3.02 2.64
C PRO A 447 32.37 2.42 2.29
N ASP A 448 33.45 3.13 2.63
CA ASP A 448 34.84 2.71 2.40
C ASP A 448 35.23 2.50 0.93
N GLN A 449 34.40 2.93 -0.02
CA GLN A 449 34.69 2.93 -1.46
C GLN A 449 34.63 4.34 -2.03
N SER A 450 35.67 4.73 -2.77
CA SER A 450 35.69 5.99 -3.52
C SER A 450 34.91 5.92 -4.83
N GLU A 451 34.42 4.74 -5.19
CA GLU A 451 33.73 4.47 -6.45
C GLU A 451 32.31 5.04 -6.43
N LYS A 452 32.00 5.91 -7.40
CA LYS A 452 30.63 6.36 -7.68
C LYS A 452 29.93 5.32 -8.54
N VAL A 453 28.88 4.74 -7.97
CA VAL A 453 28.01 3.75 -8.63
C VAL A 453 26.79 4.45 -9.19
N GLY A 454 26.53 4.30 -10.48
CA GLY A 454 25.26 4.65 -11.13
C GLY A 454 24.33 3.45 -11.20
N VAL A 455 23.03 3.68 -11.02
CA VAL A 455 21.97 2.67 -11.20
C VAL A 455 20.92 3.23 -12.14
N VAL A 456 20.50 2.41 -13.10
CA VAL A 456 19.43 2.70 -14.06
C VAL A 456 18.43 1.56 -14.01
N TRP A 457 17.16 1.86 -13.79
CA TRP A 457 16.07 0.87 -13.85
C TRP A 457 15.20 1.13 -15.08
N ALA A 458 15.10 0.15 -15.98
CA ALA A 458 14.37 0.29 -17.24
C ALA A 458 13.41 -0.89 -17.44
N GLU A 459 12.16 -0.75 -17.01
CA GLU A 459 11.16 -1.82 -17.07
C GLU A 459 10.07 -1.62 -18.14
N GLU A 460 10.22 -0.59 -18.98
CA GLU A 460 9.28 -0.35 -20.08
C GLU A 460 9.38 -1.47 -21.16
N PRO A 461 8.26 -2.09 -21.58
CA PRO A 461 8.23 -3.08 -22.66
C PRO A 461 8.76 -2.55 -24.00
N SER A 462 8.43 -1.30 -24.33
CA SER A 462 8.85 -0.64 -25.56
C SER A 462 10.37 -0.70 -25.79
N LEU A 463 10.77 -1.38 -26.85
CA LEU A 463 12.18 -1.47 -27.28
C LEU A 463 12.73 -0.12 -27.77
N ASN A 464 11.85 0.79 -28.20
CA ASN A 464 12.24 2.14 -28.57
C ASN A 464 12.63 2.97 -27.33
N SER A 465 11.82 2.91 -26.27
CA SER A 465 12.16 3.53 -24.98
C SER A 465 13.41 2.91 -24.39
N PHE A 466 13.55 1.57 -24.46
CA PHE A 466 14.78 0.90 -24.05
C PHE A 466 16.02 1.40 -24.82
N TYR A 467 15.93 1.56 -26.14
CA TYR A 467 17.02 2.16 -26.93
C TYR A 467 17.39 3.56 -26.45
N ASN A 468 16.40 4.43 -26.20
CA ASN A 468 16.66 5.79 -25.74
C ASN A 468 17.31 5.83 -24.35
N ILE A 469 16.92 4.91 -23.45
CA ILE A 469 17.56 4.75 -22.14
C ILE A 469 19.01 4.26 -22.30
N MET A 470 19.26 3.29 -23.18
CA MET A 470 20.63 2.80 -23.46
C MET A 470 21.52 3.90 -24.05
N HIS A 471 20.98 4.73 -24.92
CA HIS A 471 21.69 5.89 -25.46
C HIS A 471 21.99 6.94 -24.37
N ALA A 472 21.10 7.14 -23.40
CA ALA A 472 21.38 7.98 -22.22
C ALA A 472 22.49 7.37 -21.34
N CYS A 473 22.50 6.04 -21.16
CA CYS A 473 23.56 5.32 -20.45
C CYS A 473 24.91 5.49 -21.14
N GLN A 474 24.94 5.37 -22.47
CA GLN A 474 26.14 5.61 -23.28
C GLN A 474 26.71 7.01 -23.02
N LYS A 475 25.86 8.05 -23.09
CA LYS A 475 26.27 9.43 -22.80
C LYS A 475 26.79 9.62 -21.37
N ALA A 476 26.19 8.93 -20.40
CA ALA A 476 26.67 8.98 -19.02
C ALA A 476 28.07 8.36 -18.88
N ASN A 477 28.31 7.25 -19.59
CA ASN A 477 29.60 6.57 -19.61
C ASN A 477 30.68 7.41 -20.33
N GLU A 478 30.37 7.96 -21.51
CA GLU A 478 31.29 8.83 -22.28
C GLU A 478 31.70 10.09 -21.50
N ARG A 479 30.82 10.59 -20.62
CA ARG A 479 31.09 11.74 -19.74
C ARG A 479 31.78 11.35 -18.42
N GLY A 480 32.04 10.07 -18.18
CA GLY A 480 32.67 9.58 -16.94
C GLY A 480 31.86 9.90 -15.68
N LEU A 481 30.52 9.88 -15.76
CA LEU A 481 29.67 10.31 -14.63
C LEU A 481 29.69 9.34 -13.43
N CYS A 482 30.14 8.10 -13.64
CA CYS A 482 30.31 7.04 -12.65
C CYS A 482 31.43 6.08 -13.09
N GLN A 483 32.05 5.38 -12.15
CA GLN A 483 33.02 4.33 -12.46
C GLN A 483 32.34 2.98 -12.76
N ARG A 484 31.18 2.74 -12.15
CA ARG A 484 30.37 1.54 -12.39
C ARG A 484 28.91 1.90 -12.61
N LEU A 485 28.28 1.17 -13.53
CA LEU A 485 26.89 1.39 -13.92
C LEU A 485 26.15 0.06 -13.83
N TYR A 486 25.04 0.04 -13.11
CA TYR A 486 24.11 -1.08 -13.07
C TYR A 486 22.88 -0.78 -13.93
N LEU A 487 22.56 -1.70 -14.84
CA LEU A 487 21.27 -1.73 -15.52
C LEU A 487 20.38 -2.80 -14.90
N LEU A 488 19.25 -2.37 -14.34
CA LEU A 488 18.21 -3.24 -13.80
C LEU A 488 17.06 -3.33 -14.80
N ARG A 489 16.78 -4.55 -15.29
CA ARG A 489 15.67 -4.81 -16.21
C ARG A 489 15.28 -6.29 -16.19
N ALA A 490 14.00 -6.59 -15.95
CA ALA A 490 13.46 -7.94 -16.11
C ALA A 490 12.88 -8.18 -17.52
N GLU A 491 12.35 -7.13 -18.16
CA GLU A 491 11.82 -7.16 -19.52
C GLU A 491 12.87 -7.58 -20.58
N PRO A 492 12.45 -8.23 -21.67
CA PRO A 492 13.35 -8.56 -22.78
C PRO A 492 14.05 -7.32 -23.35
N ILE A 493 15.31 -7.50 -23.79
CA ILE A 493 16.08 -6.45 -24.47
C ILE A 493 15.93 -6.49 -26.01
N GLY A 494 15.05 -7.35 -26.52
CA GLY A 494 14.87 -7.64 -27.94
C GLY A 494 15.98 -8.53 -28.51
N GLY A 495 15.89 -8.86 -29.81
CA GLY A 495 16.91 -9.64 -30.52
C GLY A 495 18.11 -8.81 -30.99
N ASN A 496 19.17 -9.48 -31.45
CA ASN A 496 20.50 -8.89 -31.79
C ASN A 496 20.48 -7.78 -32.86
N ARG A 497 19.41 -7.68 -33.66
CA ARG A 497 19.22 -6.62 -34.66
C ARG A 497 18.70 -5.31 -34.08
N ASN A 498 18.20 -5.32 -32.84
CA ASN A 498 17.69 -4.13 -32.17
C ASN A 498 18.85 -3.25 -31.72
N ARG A 499 18.77 -1.94 -32.00
CA ARG A 499 19.81 -0.98 -31.61
C ARG A 499 19.99 -0.90 -30.09
N GLY A 500 18.90 -0.97 -29.33
CA GLY A 500 18.95 -1.00 -27.86
C GLY A 500 19.71 -2.21 -27.33
N HIS A 501 19.48 -3.39 -27.92
CA HIS A 501 20.24 -4.61 -27.60
C HIS A 501 21.74 -4.41 -27.86
N GLN A 502 22.10 -3.87 -29.03
CA GLN A 502 23.49 -3.66 -29.43
C GLN A 502 24.21 -2.69 -28.48
N LEU A 503 23.58 -1.55 -28.14
CA LEU A 503 24.11 -0.61 -27.16
C LEU A 503 24.23 -1.23 -25.77
N CYS A 504 23.23 -1.99 -25.34
CA CYS A 504 23.25 -2.69 -24.06
C CYS A 504 24.46 -3.64 -23.98
N ASN A 505 24.71 -4.44 -25.02
CA ASN A 505 25.88 -5.32 -25.06
C ASN A 505 27.21 -4.57 -25.18
N GLN A 506 27.24 -3.37 -25.76
CA GLN A 506 28.47 -2.57 -25.80
C GLN A 506 28.83 -2.03 -24.41
N ILE A 507 27.82 -1.64 -23.60
CA ILE A 507 28.03 -1.02 -22.30
C ILE A 507 28.19 -2.08 -21.18
N PHE A 508 27.37 -3.14 -21.18
CA PHE A 508 27.15 -4.01 -20.02
C PHE A 508 27.66 -5.45 -20.19
N ASN A 509 28.45 -5.76 -21.22
CA ASN A 509 28.93 -7.12 -21.49
C ASN A 509 30.31 -7.43 -20.87
N GLY A 510 30.77 -6.61 -19.92
CA GLY A 510 32.04 -6.78 -19.22
C GLY A 510 32.22 -5.80 -18.04
N CYS A 511 33.29 -5.95 -17.27
CA CYS A 511 33.59 -5.02 -16.18
C CYS A 511 33.99 -3.63 -16.72
N PRO A 512 33.59 -2.53 -16.04
CA PRO A 512 32.98 -2.49 -14.70
C PRO A 512 31.44 -2.50 -14.68
N HIS A 513 30.75 -2.31 -15.81
CA HIS A 513 29.29 -2.15 -15.85
C HIS A 513 28.55 -3.49 -15.90
N VAL A 514 27.45 -3.61 -15.16
CA VAL A 514 26.76 -4.90 -15.01
C VAL A 514 25.27 -4.75 -15.28
N ARG A 515 24.72 -5.68 -16.07
CA ARG A 515 23.28 -5.87 -16.18
C ARG A 515 22.81 -6.90 -15.17
N LEU A 516 21.81 -6.54 -14.37
CA LEU A 516 21.13 -7.43 -13.44
C LEU A 516 19.68 -7.60 -13.87
N LYS A 517 19.17 -8.82 -13.69
CA LYS A 517 17.76 -9.13 -13.89
C LYS A 517 17.10 -9.18 -12.51
N PRO A 518 16.31 -8.17 -12.10
CA PRO A 518 15.60 -8.20 -10.83
C PRO A 518 14.62 -9.37 -10.79
N ASP A 519 14.62 -10.10 -9.69
CA ASP A 519 13.61 -11.12 -9.40
C ASP A 519 12.43 -10.51 -8.64
N LEU A 520 11.27 -11.17 -8.72
CA LEU A 520 10.05 -10.67 -8.09
C LEU A 520 10.17 -10.58 -6.55
N HIS A 521 10.92 -11.49 -5.93
CA HIS A 521 11.13 -11.51 -4.48
C HIS A 521 11.88 -10.25 -4.01
N SER A 522 12.91 -9.82 -4.75
CA SER A 522 13.60 -8.54 -4.50
C SER A 522 12.63 -7.35 -4.59
N ILE A 523 11.69 -7.35 -5.54
CA ILE A 523 10.68 -6.28 -5.65
C ILE A 523 9.75 -6.26 -4.42
N HIS A 524 9.41 -7.43 -3.87
CA HIS A 524 8.61 -7.51 -2.65
C HIS A 524 9.30 -6.82 -1.47
N TYR A 525 10.63 -6.92 -1.33
CA TYR A 525 11.38 -6.20 -0.28
C TYR A 525 11.26 -4.69 -0.47
N LEU A 526 11.54 -4.22 -1.68
CA LEU A 526 11.52 -2.79 -2.01
C LEU A 526 10.13 -2.18 -1.78
N ALA A 527 9.08 -2.84 -2.29
CA ALA A 527 7.70 -2.39 -2.14
C ALA A 527 7.21 -2.44 -0.67
N THR A 528 7.62 -3.46 0.10
CA THR A 528 7.28 -3.55 1.52
C THR A 528 7.90 -2.39 2.31
N TYR A 529 9.19 -2.10 2.08
CA TYR A 529 9.85 -0.98 2.73
C TYR A 529 9.21 0.36 2.32
N ASP A 530 8.93 0.58 1.03
CA ASP A 530 8.29 1.80 0.53
C ASP A 530 6.96 2.09 1.22
N ARG A 531 6.11 1.06 1.39
CA ARG A 531 4.85 1.17 2.14
C ARG A 531 5.04 1.62 3.58
N LEU A 532 6.06 1.07 4.26
CA LEU A 532 6.38 1.44 5.64
C LEU A 532 6.93 2.87 5.71
N VAL A 533 7.75 3.28 4.74
CA VAL A 533 8.25 4.66 4.60
C VAL A 533 7.10 5.65 4.44
N ASN A 534 6.13 5.37 3.54
CA ASN A 534 4.96 6.22 3.37
C ASN A 534 4.14 6.29 4.67
N SER A 535 3.94 5.15 5.34
CA SER A 535 3.24 5.10 6.63
C SER A 535 3.96 5.88 7.72
N ALA A 536 5.29 5.87 7.77
CA ALA A 536 6.08 6.60 8.74
C ALA A 536 6.03 8.12 8.48
N LYS A 537 6.15 8.54 7.21
CA LYS A 537 6.02 9.94 6.77
C LYS A 537 4.63 10.50 7.09
N ALA A 538 3.57 9.71 6.90
CA ALA A 538 2.19 10.04 7.27
C ALA A 538 1.91 9.99 8.78
N GLN A 539 2.89 9.58 9.60
CA GLN A 539 2.71 9.31 11.03
C GLN A 539 1.59 8.29 11.31
N GLU A 540 1.45 7.26 10.47
CA GLU A 540 0.49 6.17 10.62
C GLU A 540 1.13 4.83 11.00
N LEU A 541 2.45 4.73 10.92
CA LEU A 541 3.19 3.58 11.43
C LEU A 541 3.20 3.59 12.96
N VAL A 542 2.67 2.54 13.60
CA VAL A 542 2.61 2.41 15.06
C VAL A 542 3.18 1.07 15.47
N LEU A 543 4.11 1.06 16.43
CA LEU A 543 4.69 -0.13 17.05
C LEU A 543 4.71 0.05 18.56
N SER A 544 4.38 -1.00 19.31
CA SER A 544 4.37 -0.99 20.79
C SER A 544 3.65 0.24 21.41
N GLY A 545 2.57 0.70 20.77
CA GLY A 545 1.79 1.87 21.20
C GLY A 545 2.46 3.23 20.99
N LYS A 546 3.54 3.31 20.20
CA LYS A 546 4.25 4.55 19.81
C LYS A 546 4.17 4.75 18.29
N ALA A 547 3.97 5.99 17.85
CA ALA A 547 4.10 6.34 16.44
C ALA A 547 5.59 6.33 16.04
N ILE A 548 5.90 5.70 14.91
CA ILE A 548 7.24 5.51 14.38
C ILE A 548 7.43 6.49 13.22
N ASN A 549 8.39 7.40 13.36
CA ASN A 549 8.75 8.32 12.29
C ASN A 549 9.75 7.67 11.30
N LEU A 550 10.17 8.39 10.27
CA LEU A 550 11.08 7.86 9.26
C LEU A 550 12.44 7.45 9.84
N THR A 551 13.01 8.27 10.73
CA THR A 551 14.30 7.98 11.38
C THR A 551 14.21 6.75 12.27
N ASP A 552 13.15 6.63 13.07
CA ASP A 552 12.89 5.44 13.90
C ASP A 552 12.78 4.17 13.02
N LEU A 553 12.07 4.27 11.87
CA LEU A 553 11.93 3.15 10.92
C LEU A 553 13.28 2.76 10.31
N GLU A 554 14.08 3.74 9.91
CA GLU A 554 15.41 3.50 9.33
C GLU A 554 16.35 2.79 10.31
N GLU A 555 16.32 3.17 11.58
CA GLU A 555 17.06 2.48 12.65
C GLU A 555 16.58 1.04 12.82
N LEU A 556 15.26 0.82 12.93
CA LEU A 556 14.68 -0.52 13.07
C LEU A 556 15.03 -1.44 11.90
N VAL A 557 15.06 -0.93 10.67
CA VAL A 557 15.42 -1.69 9.47
C VAL A 557 16.87 -2.14 9.51
N ARG A 558 17.78 -1.26 9.97
CA ARG A 558 19.20 -1.61 10.15
C ARG A 558 19.38 -2.64 11.26
N GLU A 559 18.80 -2.42 12.43
CA GLU A 559 18.94 -3.32 13.59
C GLU A 559 18.34 -4.71 13.37
N SER A 560 17.22 -4.77 12.64
CA SER A 560 16.51 -6.02 12.40
C SER A 560 17.07 -6.84 11.24
N GLU A 561 17.91 -6.23 10.39
CA GLU A 561 18.51 -6.83 9.21
C GLU A 561 17.50 -7.36 8.17
N VAL A 562 16.24 -6.96 8.21
CA VAL A 562 15.15 -7.52 7.37
C VAL A 562 15.41 -7.45 5.86
N LEU A 563 16.29 -6.57 5.39
CA LEU A 563 16.63 -6.41 3.96
C LEU A 563 17.79 -7.32 3.49
N HIS A 564 18.49 -8.03 4.39
CA HIS A 564 19.72 -8.76 4.07
C HIS A 564 19.49 -9.97 3.17
N GLU A 565 18.27 -10.53 3.15
CA GLU A 565 17.89 -11.62 2.25
C GLU A 565 17.52 -11.17 0.83
N CYS A 566 17.54 -9.85 0.54
CA CYS A 566 17.22 -9.34 -0.78
C CYS A 566 18.37 -9.59 -1.77
N LEU A 567 18.15 -10.47 -2.74
CA LEU A 567 19.16 -10.86 -3.74
C LEU A 567 19.66 -9.66 -4.55
N LEU A 568 18.79 -8.75 -4.95
CA LEU A 568 19.19 -7.55 -5.69
C LEU A 568 20.17 -6.69 -4.88
N LEU A 569 19.94 -6.50 -3.58
CA LEU A 569 20.83 -5.71 -2.71
C LEU A 569 22.18 -6.40 -2.52
N GLN A 570 22.18 -7.72 -2.39
CA GLN A 570 23.39 -8.55 -2.35
C GLN A 570 24.18 -8.47 -3.67
N GLN A 571 23.49 -8.42 -4.81
CA GLN A 571 24.11 -8.29 -6.12
C GLN A 571 24.74 -6.91 -6.34
N LEU A 572 24.08 -5.85 -5.85
CA LEU A 572 24.59 -4.47 -5.85
C LEU A 572 25.76 -4.26 -4.88
N GLY A 573 25.96 -5.16 -3.92
CA GLY A 573 27.01 -5.06 -2.90
C GLY A 573 26.65 -4.12 -1.74
N VAL A 574 25.37 -3.74 -1.62
CA VAL A 574 24.86 -2.87 -0.56
C VAL A 574 24.70 -3.64 0.75
N VAL A 575 24.45 -4.95 0.67
CA VAL A 575 24.46 -5.87 1.81
C VAL A 575 25.42 -7.04 1.53
N PRO A 576 25.97 -7.70 2.58
CA PRO A 576 26.85 -8.85 2.41
C PRO A 576 26.17 -10.00 1.65
N ARG A 577 26.88 -10.63 0.71
CA ARG A 577 26.41 -11.85 0.04
C ARG A 577 26.48 -13.04 1.00
N LYS A 578 25.37 -13.76 1.16
CA LYS A 578 25.39 -15.08 1.81
C LYS A 578 26.07 -16.09 0.87
N LYS A 579 27.00 -16.88 1.42
CA LYS A 579 27.83 -17.84 0.66
C LYS A 579 27.14 -19.18 0.38
N VAL A 580 25.95 -19.42 0.92
CA VAL A 580 25.28 -20.73 0.88
C VAL A 580 23.87 -20.54 0.30
N GLU A 581 23.53 -21.28 -0.76
CA GLU A 581 22.14 -21.42 -1.20
C GLU A 581 21.38 -22.20 -0.10
N PRO A 582 20.37 -21.59 0.54
CA PRO A 582 19.65 -22.26 1.61
C PRO A 582 18.78 -23.38 1.04
N ASP A 583 18.78 -24.54 1.69
CA ASP A 583 17.79 -25.59 1.47
C ASP A 583 16.38 -25.01 1.76
N PRO A 584 15.45 -25.02 0.79
CA PRO A 584 14.15 -24.35 0.91
C PRO A 584 13.34 -24.81 2.13
N THR A 585 13.42 -26.10 2.44
CA THR A 585 12.70 -26.70 3.56
C THR A 585 13.26 -26.29 4.91
N ASN A 586 14.59 -26.23 5.04
CA ASN A 586 15.23 -25.76 6.26
C ASN A 586 15.09 -24.24 6.44
N PHE A 587 15.05 -23.49 5.34
CA PHE A 587 14.85 -22.03 5.36
C PHE A 587 13.49 -21.65 5.95
N SER A 588 12.40 -22.27 5.48
CA SER A 588 11.05 -22.01 5.98
C SER A 588 10.89 -22.34 7.47
N LEU A 589 11.55 -23.40 7.95
CA LEU A 589 11.53 -23.76 9.37
C LEU A 589 12.25 -22.75 10.26
N GLU A 590 13.38 -22.19 9.82
CA GLU A 590 14.09 -21.17 10.59
C GLU A 590 13.38 -19.81 10.57
N GLU A 591 12.78 -19.41 9.43
CA GLU A 591 11.90 -18.23 9.39
C GLU A 591 10.69 -18.38 10.31
N ALA A 592 10.06 -19.56 10.33
CA ALA A 592 8.96 -19.85 11.24
C ALA A 592 9.40 -19.86 12.70
N LYS A 593 10.62 -20.34 13.01
CA LYS A 593 11.21 -20.29 14.35
C LYS A 593 11.41 -18.85 14.82
N GLU A 594 11.97 -18.00 13.98
CA GLU A 594 12.18 -16.58 14.30
C GLU A 594 10.84 -15.85 14.46
N PHE A 595 9.90 -16.08 13.55
CA PHE A 595 8.55 -15.50 13.62
C PHE A 595 7.83 -15.92 14.92
N LEU A 596 7.85 -17.21 15.26
CA LEU A 596 7.25 -17.72 16.49
C LEU A 596 7.86 -17.08 17.72
N LEU A 597 9.19 -17.01 17.79
CA LEU A 597 9.88 -16.38 18.91
C LEU A 597 9.52 -14.91 19.05
N ASN A 598 9.47 -14.15 17.95
CA ASN A 598 9.06 -12.74 17.97
C ASN A 598 7.59 -12.58 18.39
N PHE A 599 6.70 -13.48 17.96
CA PHE A 599 5.30 -13.49 18.38
C PHE A 599 5.15 -13.75 19.89
N VAL A 600 5.89 -14.72 20.43
CA VAL A 600 5.91 -14.97 21.88
C VAL A 600 6.57 -13.83 22.66
N LYS A 601 7.59 -13.15 22.11
CA LYS A 601 8.20 -11.98 22.75
C LYS A 601 7.23 -10.80 22.91
N ILE A 602 6.27 -10.62 22.00
CA ILE A 602 5.29 -9.53 22.08
C ILE A 602 4.16 -9.86 23.04
N HIS A 603 3.70 -11.11 23.05
CA HIS A 603 2.55 -11.51 23.86
C HIS A 603 2.93 -12.03 25.24
N HIS A 604 4.18 -12.45 25.44
CA HIS A 604 4.79 -13.06 26.63
C HIS A 604 4.14 -14.36 27.12
N VAL A 605 2.82 -14.38 27.22
CA VAL A 605 2.00 -15.52 27.62
C VAL A 605 0.83 -15.64 26.64
N ILE A 606 0.74 -16.78 25.96
CA ILE A 606 -0.21 -17.02 24.88
C ILE A 606 -0.51 -18.51 24.70
N ALA A 607 -1.70 -18.86 24.21
CA ALA A 607 -2.04 -20.25 23.94
C ALA A 607 -1.20 -20.82 22.79
N GLN A 608 -0.76 -22.07 22.95
CA GLN A 608 -0.06 -22.83 21.92
C GLN A 608 -0.89 -22.94 20.64
N LYS A 609 -2.22 -23.13 20.77
CA LYS A 609 -3.15 -23.13 19.64
C LYS A 609 -3.13 -21.81 18.87
N THR A 610 -3.18 -20.67 19.56
CA THR A 610 -3.09 -19.35 18.93
C THR A 610 -1.77 -19.16 18.21
N VAL A 611 -0.65 -19.57 18.82
CA VAL A 611 0.66 -19.54 18.15
C VAL A 611 0.67 -20.41 16.90
N THR A 612 0.14 -21.63 16.98
CA THR A 612 0.10 -22.59 15.88
C THR A 612 -0.74 -22.04 14.73
N CYS A 613 -1.95 -21.54 15.00
CA CYS A 613 -2.82 -20.92 13.99
C CYS A 613 -2.16 -19.69 13.34
N THR A 614 -1.51 -18.81 14.13
CA THR A 614 -0.84 -17.62 13.60
C THR A 614 0.34 -17.99 12.69
N VAL A 615 1.15 -18.98 13.09
CA VAL A 615 2.27 -19.47 12.28
C VAL A 615 1.74 -20.13 11.00
N HIS A 616 0.72 -20.98 11.10
CA HIS A 616 0.11 -21.61 9.93
C HIS A 616 -0.46 -20.59 8.94
N ASN A 617 -1.14 -19.55 9.43
CA ASN A 617 -1.64 -18.47 8.59
C ASN A 617 -0.51 -17.67 7.90
N GLN A 618 0.65 -17.53 8.55
CA GLN A 618 1.80 -16.86 7.97
C GLN A 618 2.59 -17.74 7.00
N PHE A 619 2.65 -19.05 7.27
CA PHE A 619 3.43 -20.05 6.55
C PHE A 619 2.53 -21.23 6.17
N SER A 620 1.76 -21.07 5.09
CA SER A 620 0.79 -22.07 4.61
C SER A 620 1.40 -23.43 4.25
N ASP A 621 2.71 -23.46 3.98
CA ASP A 621 3.43 -24.65 3.55
C ASP A 621 3.87 -25.54 4.72
N LEU A 622 3.73 -25.07 5.96
CA LEU A 622 4.10 -25.81 7.16
C LEU A 622 2.89 -26.55 7.76
N ASN A 623 3.06 -27.84 8.03
CA ASN A 623 2.07 -28.62 8.75
C ASN A 623 2.24 -28.52 10.28
N ASP A 624 1.21 -28.94 11.02
CA ASP A 624 1.20 -28.90 12.48
C ASP A 624 2.41 -29.59 13.11
N ARG A 625 2.86 -30.74 12.57
CA ARG A 625 4.02 -31.46 13.11
C ARG A 625 5.32 -30.65 12.98
N GLN A 626 5.49 -29.92 11.89
CA GLN A 626 6.63 -29.03 11.68
C GLN A 626 6.59 -27.86 12.66
N ILE A 627 5.42 -27.24 12.87
CA ILE A 627 5.25 -26.15 13.83
C ILE A 627 5.54 -26.64 15.26
N GLN A 628 5.05 -27.83 15.63
CA GLN A 628 5.36 -28.44 16.93
C GLN A 628 6.86 -28.73 17.10
N THR A 629 7.55 -29.13 16.04
CA THR A 629 9.01 -29.31 16.05
C THR A 629 9.73 -27.99 16.35
N VAL A 630 9.26 -26.88 15.75
CA VAL A 630 9.80 -25.54 16.01
C VAL A 630 9.57 -25.11 17.46
N ILE A 631 8.36 -25.33 18.00
CA ILE A 631 8.04 -25.05 19.41
C ILE A 631 8.97 -25.86 20.33
N HIS A 632 9.14 -27.16 20.07
CA HIS A 632 10.00 -28.01 20.88
C HIS A 632 11.48 -27.57 20.84
N ARG A 633 12.00 -27.19 19.66
CA ARG A 633 13.35 -26.61 19.53
C ARG A 633 13.50 -25.33 20.38
N LEU A 634 12.52 -24.44 20.39
CA LEU A 634 12.57 -23.22 21.20
C LEU A 634 12.49 -23.50 22.70
N CYS A 635 11.80 -24.56 23.12
CA CYS A 635 11.85 -25.07 24.50
C CYS A 635 13.23 -25.61 24.86
N GLN A 636 13.84 -26.43 23.98
CA GLN A 636 15.20 -26.95 24.16
C GLN A 636 16.24 -25.83 24.26
N ASP A 637 16.11 -24.79 23.43
CA ASP A 637 16.95 -23.59 23.44
C ASP A 637 16.71 -22.67 24.65
N LYS A 638 15.80 -23.06 25.57
CA LYS A 638 15.39 -22.29 26.75
C LYS A 638 14.95 -20.87 26.40
N LYS A 639 14.27 -20.69 25.27
CA LYS A 639 13.67 -19.41 24.85
C LYS A 639 12.23 -19.27 25.33
N ILE A 640 11.50 -20.38 25.34
CA ILE A 640 10.10 -20.46 25.77
C ILE A 640 9.90 -21.69 26.66
N ARG A 641 8.83 -21.69 27.47
CA ARG A 641 8.39 -22.85 28.27
C ARG A 641 6.89 -23.06 28.12
N ILE A 642 6.44 -24.30 28.24
CA ILE A 642 5.02 -24.64 28.36
C ILE A 642 4.69 -24.72 29.86
N LEU A 643 3.69 -23.97 30.32
CA LEU A 643 3.39 -23.87 31.77
C LEU A 643 2.77 -25.16 32.34
N ASP A 644 1.92 -25.83 31.56
CA ASP A 644 1.33 -27.13 31.91
C ASP A 644 1.44 -28.08 30.72
N GLU A 645 2.38 -29.01 30.78
CA GLU A 645 2.60 -29.99 29.72
C GLU A 645 1.51 -31.07 29.64
N ASN A 646 0.75 -31.25 30.73
CA ASN A 646 -0.31 -32.25 30.87
C ASN A 646 -1.69 -31.73 30.46
N ALA A 647 -1.83 -30.42 30.25
CA ALA A 647 -3.06 -29.82 29.73
C ALA A 647 -3.38 -30.32 28.31
N PRO A 648 -4.67 -30.40 27.91
CA PRO A 648 -5.05 -30.64 26.53
C PRO A 648 -4.36 -29.65 25.57
N GLU A 649 -4.04 -30.06 24.34
CA GLU A 649 -3.31 -29.19 23.39
C GLU A 649 -4.00 -27.84 23.16
N ASP A 650 -5.33 -27.80 23.21
CA ASP A 650 -6.15 -26.59 23.09
C ASP A 650 -5.96 -25.60 24.25
N GLU A 651 -5.43 -26.08 25.37
CA GLU A 651 -5.33 -25.38 26.64
C GLU A 651 -3.89 -25.07 27.05
N LYS A 652 -2.90 -25.64 26.35
CA LYS A 652 -1.48 -25.42 26.62
C LYS A 652 -1.10 -23.95 26.41
N ILE A 653 -0.36 -23.42 27.37
CA ILE A 653 0.09 -22.02 27.38
C ILE A 653 1.61 -21.98 27.21
N ILE A 654 2.06 -21.20 26.23
CA ILE A 654 3.46 -20.86 25.99
C ILE A 654 3.78 -19.58 26.75
N CYS A 655 4.89 -19.59 27.48
CA CYS A 655 5.44 -18.46 28.21
C CYS A 655 6.88 -18.18 27.74
N LEU A 656 7.22 -16.90 27.53
CA LEU A 656 8.59 -16.47 27.30
C LEU A 656 9.44 -16.74 28.57
N ILE A 657 10.65 -17.25 28.39
CA ILE A 657 11.61 -17.37 29.50
C ILE A 657 12.38 -16.05 29.59
N SER A 658 12.10 -15.24 30.61
CA SER A 658 12.94 -14.10 30.95
C SER A 658 14.29 -14.62 31.46
N ARG A 659 15.40 -14.18 30.86
CA ARG A 659 16.72 -14.36 31.50
C ARG A 659 16.64 -13.64 32.84
N SER A 660 16.72 -14.38 33.94
CA SER A 660 17.00 -13.79 35.26
C SER A 660 18.28 -12.97 35.13
N ALA A 661 18.23 -11.73 35.62
CA ALA A 661 19.35 -10.80 35.67
C ALA A 661 20.63 -11.43 36.23
#